data_AF-A0A971KUW1-F1
#
_entry.id   AF-A0A971KUW1-F1
#
_cell.length_a   1.000
_cell.length_b   1.000
_cell.length_c   1.000
_cell.angle_alpha   90.00
_cell.angle_beta   90.00
_cell.angle_gamma   90.00
#
_symmetry.space_group_name_H-M   'P 1'
#
loop_
_entity.id
_entity.type
_entity.pdbx_description
1 polymer ?
#
loop_
_entity_poly.entity_id
_entity_poly.type
_entity_poly.pdbx_seq_one_letter_code
_entity_poly.pdbx_strand_id
1 'polypeptide(L)'
;MGLTIDNFINFPGAEQGTANQKVRLQQSGALSKTSAFSFFRGHARAGENNITARAFLNAIENDPVYKRYLHIAQDTLAVLRKNGKPLTTRHINTVMTQVKDNLSRDLGQAIDRGQQLAGAGGIPAGFGTSFGQFCMRHPLGNIGREGSIPGKLLRDFFEAELVDQHVTRLCANLGMREQAAAVIAILDQTGLLAQGLDMAFAGHGQDAQNIRFDGIMHVLDETVSGALAVLQGLHQDEIDLGQIKDVPNLGLLVQAMVEGMESGVFRQEDLGVFFAAVGIEGHDITTPAGQSEAVRSSQLNKLGSEVGSALMRELKLPENLGSPLAHHPDVQSAARTALDTLVPPPAIPTREQVRTALAGALRTFVAPKLPLVQEFVIMANNPPVKLAPKALSPETLPRFINVLLEEDAMLDPLLGGEMPADFLQRVGRHSHVVESCTHGVRGSFGTDDFINVQRGAIQLLLARRGVDQSQYKGLLQSTINKFAPIASELSSVSLACSEGKFGGPGSDVLKSAMAAYLTLETHVRTMLVLAPKDTLEEMGVRGANFDQRALNLLEKVFQRDVPLEEVSDPIRVLIRSHGGHIEDMSEEVRARLTNTRLSQEQAQVNTGREKALKTTLAEFFPSGTGGNLEENPIMFYTAFDEALKTHDLTGLDPDRIKAINMYKPAQDACLQWMQEHPGPIDPAQLRTVIMDSIATSFVELKATLDRIDELPEPRRDDRLEGAFTAQQKTVIKDMVMATGLRDIDLITNLANLALQKSKVIGEMGREQNTVENLSQGVVELASVYFPLSNELKRHPVPNQEDALGGMVMMALGFSGQDQGTLRNMFASLDGELGQEVSGAFMYVANQGGENQSRMLAGTRIMEELRMHSGAALGIHVAHDPLLFAQTQSARHQIPGQVMYNINKLARNVFSDLDVRLGRIVPLLEASQLKVLHAIADRLQASTPQEQRFMIPMLLLGSARALLAAQEANGDQPLAASQVWKAMTGNRAPRNLKEDELGKILIPYMHTMYAKACPDMDPFRRSDILLTTLGLGVPFPKLMELTRPGARLTKEDVAVHMGMSSLRDYSPENAFGLVTDFSRRDQNTIMRFVPAKGQVLETSPFDIPDAENVPTHPQFLEILEHVERMTVSSAQKARVMQAFSQAPLIMPRVLSRTFPGVQFSEHGNFSVTATQGEDDVVTVNIVSDPSLPLMMHLQYIIAPSGDHHCSEFEMEHKRA
;
A
#
# COMPACT_ATOMS: atom_id res chain seq x y z
N MET A 1 -24.40 12.79 38.25
CA MET A 1 -25.21 13.94 38.71
C MET A 1 -25.32 13.87 40.23
N GLY A 2 -24.55 14.69 40.95
CA GLY A 2 -24.67 14.83 42.40
C GLY A 2 -25.88 15.69 42.74
N LEU A 3 -26.73 15.24 43.65
CA LEU A 3 -27.90 16.00 44.11
C LEU A 3 -27.42 17.13 45.04
N THR A 4 -27.46 18.39 44.58
CA THR A 4 -27.17 19.59 45.38
C THR A 4 -28.41 20.09 46.12
N ILE A 5 -28.21 20.88 47.18
CA ILE A 5 -29.29 21.46 47.99
C ILE A 5 -30.25 22.32 47.15
N ASP A 6 -29.73 23.01 46.13
CA ASP A 6 -30.51 23.86 45.23
C ASP A 6 -31.53 23.06 44.40
N ASN A 7 -31.27 21.77 44.18
CA ASN A 7 -32.21 20.86 43.53
C ASN A 7 -33.40 20.50 44.43
N PHE A 8 -33.34 20.78 45.74
CA PHE A 8 -34.40 20.46 46.70
C PHE A 8 -35.42 21.61 46.96
N ILE A 9 -35.18 22.89 46.62
CA ILE A 9 -35.94 24.00 47.26
C ILE A 9 -36.96 24.76 46.35
N ASN A 10 -37.09 24.48 45.05
CA ASN A 10 -37.66 25.49 44.13
C ASN A 10 -39.21 25.55 43.98
N PHE A 11 -39.79 26.75 44.23
CA PHE A 11 -41.18 27.21 43.91
C PHE A 11 -41.18 28.30 42.80
N PRO A 12 -42.28 28.50 42.02
CA PRO A 12 -42.32 29.28 40.77
C PRO A 12 -42.70 30.77 40.95
N GLY A 13 -42.17 31.65 40.08
CA GLY A 13 -42.20 33.12 40.22
C GLY A 13 -43.12 33.89 39.26
N ALA A 14 -42.93 35.22 39.16
CA ALA A 14 -43.21 36.04 37.97
C ALA A 14 -42.55 37.45 38.02
N GLU A 15 -41.82 37.73 36.93
CA GLU A 15 -41.77 38.92 36.05
C GLU A 15 -41.37 40.34 36.53
N GLN A 16 -40.91 41.11 35.53
CA GLN A 16 -39.88 42.15 35.55
C GLN A 16 -40.44 43.53 35.12
N GLY A 17 -39.81 44.61 35.60
CA GLY A 17 -40.00 45.96 35.05
C GLY A 17 -39.27 47.04 35.86
N THR A 18 -38.11 47.46 35.36
CA THR A 18 -37.44 48.78 35.51
C THR A 18 -37.25 49.44 36.88
N ALA A 19 -35.96 49.71 37.18
CA ALA A 19 -35.40 50.72 38.08
C ALA A 19 -35.68 50.58 39.60
N ASN A 20 -34.57 50.58 40.36
CA ASN A 20 -34.41 50.38 41.81
C ASN A 20 -34.45 48.94 42.32
N GLN A 21 -33.40 48.59 43.06
CA GLN A 21 -33.34 47.51 44.06
C GLN A 21 -33.96 46.15 43.67
N LYS A 22 -33.11 45.19 43.26
CA LYS A 22 -33.01 43.81 43.80
C LYS A 22 -32.36 42.86 42.80
N VAL A 23 -31.45 42.04 43.32
CA VAL A 23 -30.76 40.94 42.64
C VAL A 23 -31.76 39.85 42.22
N ARG A 24 -31.71 39.40 40.96
CA ARG A 24 -32.33 38.15 40.48
C ARG A 24 -31.40 37.43 39.48
N LEU A 25 -31.38 36.10 39.57
CA LEU A 25 -30.70 35.16 38.68
C LEU A 25 -31.72 34.45 37.76
N GLN A 26 -31.35 34.26 36.49
CA GLN A 26 -32.14 33.65 35.40
C GLN A 26 -32.07 32.11 35.40
N GLN A 27 -33.10 31.45 34.86
CA GLN A 27 -33.18 30.00 34.62
C GLN A 27 -32.93 29.64 33.14
N SER A 28 -32.45 28.42 32.90
CA SER A 28 -32.69 27.66 31.66
C SER A 28 -33.73 26.55 31.91
N GLY A 29 -34.80 26.50 31.11
CA GLY A 29 -35.87 25.51 31.25
C GLY A 29 -35.50 24.15 30.64
N ALA A 30 -35.32 23.11 31.47
CA ALA A 30 -35.29 21.71 31.00
C ALA A 30 -35.56 20.61 32.07
N LEU A 31 -35.88 20.93 33.34
CA LEU A 31 -36.00 19.89 34.40
C LEU A 31 -37.31 19.95 35.22
N SER A 32 -38.42 20.37 34.61
CA SER A 32 -39.73 20.48 35.29
C SER A 32 -40.53 19.18 35.40
N LYS A 33 -39.90 17.99 35.43
CA LYS A 33 -40.61 16.71 35.64
C LYS A 33 -40.02 15.77 36.71
N THR A 34 -39.01 16.19 37.46
CA THR A 34 -38.42 15.36 38.53
C THR A 34 -37.96 16.22 39.73
N SER A 35 -38.90 16.88 40.43
CA SER A 35 -38.59 17.33 41.79
C SER A 35 -38.67 16.12 42.72
N ALA A 36 -37.61 15.82 43.46
CA ALA A 36 -37.54 14.68 44.38
C ALA A 36 -38.61 14.73 45.51
N PHE A 37 -39.37 15.81 45.61
CA PHE A 37 -40.47 16.00 46.56
C PHE A 37 -41.78 15.34 46.18
N SER A 38 -41.97 14.92 44.93
CA SER A 38 -43.15 14.15 44.53
C SER A 38 -43.19 12.73 45.12
N PHE A 39 -42.10 12.30 45.78
CA PHE A 39 -41.99 10.99 46.44
C PHE A 39 -42.62 10.94 47.83
N PHE A 40 -42.89 12.08 48.48
CA PHE A 40 -43.74 12.11 49.69
C PHE A 40 -45.21 12.03 49.30
N ARG A 41 -45.67 10.85 48.85
CA ARG A 41 -47.09 10.60 48.63
C ARG A 41 -47.76 10.36 49.97
N GLY A 42 -48.94 10.94 50.19
CA GLY A 42 -49.73 10.75 51.42
C GLY A 42 -50.09 9.31 51.76
N HIS A 43 -49.76 8.34 50.90
CA HIS A 43 -49.97 6.90 51.06
C HIS A 43 -48.69 6.05 50.88
N ALA A 44 -47.49 6.65 50.94
CA ALA A 44 -46.21 5.92 50.88
C ALA A 44 -45.87 5.24 52.24
N ARG A 45 -45.22 4.06 52.21
CA ARG A 45 -44.87 3.28 53.42
C ARG A 45 -43.76 4.01 54.20
N ALA A 46 -43.79 3.93 55.54
CA ALA A 46 -42.91 4.68 56.44
C ALA A 46 -41.38 4.59 56.13
N GLY A 47 -40.93 3.51 55.51
CA GLY A 47 -39.53 3.33 55.09
C GLY A 47 -39.07 4.29 54.00
N GLU A 48 -39.92 4.57 52.99
CA GLU A 48 -39.57 5.42 51.83
C GLU A 48 -39.42 6.89 52.25
N ASN A 49 -40.25 7.35 53.18
CA ASN A 49 -40.18 8.70 53.76
C ASN A 49 -38.91 8.91 54.61
N ASN A 50 -38.40 7.87 55.27
CA ASN A 50 -37.17 7.96 56.07
C ASN A 50 -35.90 8.05 55.22
N ILE A 51 -35.87 7.36 54.07
CA ILE A 51 -34.76 7.45 53.12
C ILE A 51 -34.66 8.88 52.57
N THR A 52 -35.79 9.46 52.18
CA THR A 52 -35.83 10.81 51.60
C THR A 52 -35.45 11.90 52.62
N ALA A 53 -35.90 11.79 53.88
CA ALA A 53 -35.49 12.70 54.94
C ALA A 53 -33.98 12.62 55.28
N ARG A 54 -33.38 11.42 55.21
CA ARG A 54 -31.95 11.22 55.43
C ARG A 54 -31.11 11.81 54.27
N ALA A 55 -31.59 11.68 53.04
CA ALA A 55 -30.96 12.31 51.88
C ALA A 55 -30.95 13.84 51.98
N PHE A 56 -32.04 14.46 52.46
CA PHE A 56 -32.11 15.92 52.68
C PHE A 56 -31.12 16.41 53.74
N LEU A 57 -31.00 15.71 54.88
CA LEU A 57 -30.04 16.08 55.92
C LEU A 57 -28.59 15.89 55.46
N ASN A 58 -28.29 14.81 54.73
CA ASN A 58 -26.97 14.62 54.13
C ASN A 58 -26.64 15.73 53.11
N ALA A 59 -27.62 16.26 52.38
CA ALA A 59 -27.41 17.36 51.45
C ALA A 59 -27.05 18.68 52.17
N ILE A 60 -27.69 18.97 53.31
CA ILE A 60 -27.31 20.12 54.18
C ILE A 60 -25.90 19.92 54.75
N GLU A 61 -25.57 18.71 55.20
CA GLU A 61 -24.27 18.41 55.80
C GLU A 61 -23.09 18.58 54.83
N ASN A 62 -23.31 18.31 53.54
CA ASN A 62 -22.27 18.35 52.51
C ASN A 62 -22.04 19.75 51.89
N ASP A 63 -22.87 20.74 52.20
CA ASP A 63 -22.72 22.10 51.66
C ASP A 63 -21.95 23.00 52.65
N PRO A 64 -20.81 23.62 52.29
CA PRO A 64 -19.99 24.41 53.21
C PRO A 64 -20.71 25.60 53.85
N VAL A 65 -21.71 26.17 53.16
CA VAL A 65 -22.49 27.31 53.61
C VAL A 65 -23.65 26.84 54.49
N TYR A 66 -24.38 25.80 54.06
CA TYR A 66 -25.58 25.34 54.78
C TYR A 66 -25.31 24.34 55.92
N LYS A 67 -24.16 23.65 55.92
CA LYS A 67 -23.75 22.71 56.98
C LYS A 67 -23.82 23.31 58.37
N ARG A 68 -23.52 24.61 58.48
CA ARG A 68 -23.56 25.36 59.74
C ARG A 68 -24.97 25.42 60.36
N TYR A 69 -26.02 25.30 59.53
CA TYR A 69 -27.42 25.29 59.97
C TYR A 69 -28.01 23.87 60.06
N LEU A 70 -27.20 22.82 59.90
CA LEU A 70 -27.65 21.41 59.93
C LEU A 70 -28.40 21.05 61.22
N HIS A 71 -27.94 21.58 62.36
CA HIS A 71 -28.57 21.35 63.67
C HIS A 71 -30.04 21.82 63.69
N ILE A 72 -30.33 22.98 63.11
CA ILE A 72 -31.70 23.55 62.99
C ILE A 72 -32.61 22.60 62.20
N ALA A 73 -32.07 22.01 61.13
CA ALA A 73 -32.81 21.07 60.29
C ALA A 73 -33.06 19.71 60.96
N GLN A 74 -32.09 19.21 61.72
CA GLN A 74 -32.20 17.96 62.48
C GLN A 74 -33.25 18.08 63.60
N ASP A 75 -33.18 19.15 64.40
CA ASP A 75 -34.09 19.38 65.53
C ASP A 75 -35.54 19.49 65.07
N THR A 76 -35.78 20.25 64.01
CA THR A 76 -37.12 20.47 63.45
C THR A 76 -37.73 19.18 62.90
N LEU A 77 -36.94 18.32 62.24
CA LEU A 77 -37.40 17.01 61.75
C LEU A 77 -37.63 16.00 62.88
N ALA A 78 -36.84 16.05 63.95
CA ALA A 78 -36.98 15.17 65.11
C ALA A 78 -38.31 15.39 65.86
N VAL A 79 -38.74 16.65 66.02
CA VAL A 79 -40.04 16.99 66.63
C VAL A 79 -41.20 16.45 65.81
N LEU A 80 -41.11 16.50 64.48
CA LEU A 80 -42.19 16.12 63.57
C LEU A 80 -42.35 14.58 63.43
N ARG A 81 -41.31 13.80 63.72
CA ARG A 81 -41.34 12.32 63.76
C ARG A 81 -42.05 11.73 64.99
N LYS A 82 -42.08 12.45 66.12
CA LYS A 82 -42.67 11.97 67.39
C LYS A 82 -44.19 11.72 67.32
N ASN A 83 -44.89 12.28 66.34
CA ASN A 83 -46.35 12.20 66.21
C ASN A 83 -46.87 10.97 65.43
N GLY A 84 -46.00 9.99 65.10
CA GLY A 84 -46.40 8.69 64.54
C GLY A 84 -47.02 8.69 63.14
N LYS A 85 -47.09 9.84 62.45
CA LYS A 85 -47.59 9.98 61.07
C LYS A 85 -46.43 10.13 60.08
N PRO A 86 -46.58 9.69 58.82
CA PRO A 86 -45.57 9.90 57.78
C PRO A 86 -45.25 11.40 57.57
N LEU A 87 -43.97 11.72 57.34
CA LEU A 87 -43.53 13.08 56.98
C LEU A 87 -44.22 13.52 55.68
N THR A 88 -44.66 14.78 55.62
CA THR A 88 -45.32 15.37 54.43
C THR A 88 -44.50 16.54 53.92
N THR A 89 -44.74 16.95 52.67
CA THR A 89 -44.07 18.11 52.03
C THR A 89 -44.15 19.39 52.86
N ARG A 90 -45.23 19.59 53.64
CA ARG A 90 -45.40 20.76 54.52
C ARG A 90 -44.34 20.86 55.62
N HIS A 91 -43.84 19.72 56.12
CA HIS A 91 -42.86 19.67 57.20
C HIS A 91 -41.46 20.08 56.73
N ILE A 92 -41.08 19.74 55.50
CA ILE A 92 -39.76 20.11 54.94
C ILE A 92 -39.72 21.61 54.62
N ASN A 93 -40.85 22.20 54.18
CA ASN A 93 -40.93 23.65 53.96
C ASN A 93 -40.66 24.48 55.23
N THR A 94 -41.07 24.00 56.41
CA THR A 94 -40.78 24.67 57.68
C THR A 94 -39.29 24.70 57.99
N VAL A 95 -38.60 23.57 57.80
CA VAL A 95 -37.14 23.47 57.99
C VAL A 95 -36.40 24.44 57.08
N MET A 96 -36.79 24.49 55.80
CA MET A 96 -36.14 25.36 54.81
C MET A 96 -36.30 26.85 55.14
N THR A 97 -37.44 27.25 55.71
CA THR A 97 -37.68 28.65 56.08
C THR A 97 -36.73 29.09 57.20
N GLN A 98 -36.55 28.29 58.23
CA GLN A 98 -35.68 28.64 59.38
C GLN A 98 -34.19 28.68 59.02
N VAL A 99 -33.73 27.78 58.16
CA VAL A 99 -32.34 27.80 57.66
C VAL A 99 -32.08 29.08 56.84
N LYS A 100 -33.04 29.47 55.99
CA LYS A 100 -32.92 30.65 55.12
C LYS A 100 -32.89 31.97 55.88
N ASP A 101 -33.66 32.09 56.95
CA ASP A 101 -33.70 33.32 57.76
C ASP A 101 -32.38 33.58 58.51
N ASN A 102 -31.73 32.52 59.00
CA ASN A 102 -30.42 32.65 59.67
C ASN A 102 -29.29 32.94 58.68
N LEU A 103 -29.29 32.29 57.52
CA LEU A 103 -28.32 32.59 56.45
C LEU A 103 -28.38 34.06 56.00
N SER A 104 -29.59 34.60 55.87
CA SER A 104 -29.78 36.00 55.43
C SER A 104 -29.24 37.01 56.45
N ARG A 105 -29.29 36.68 57.75
CA ARG A 105 -28.77 37.52 58.83
C ARG A 105 -27.25 37.55 58.84
N ASP A 106 -26.62 36.39 58.76
CA ASP A 106 -25.16 36.26 58.81
C ASP A 106 -24.48 36.92 57.60
N LEU A 107 -25.10 36.81 56.42
CA LEU A 107 -24.62 37.47 55.20
C LEU A 107 -24.71 39.00 55.31
N GLY A 108 -25.77 39.54 55.93
CA GLY A 108 -25.91 40.98 56.15
C GLY A 108 -24.77 41.55 57.01
N GLN A 109 -24.45 40.87 58.13
CA GLN A 109 -23.36 41.28 59.02
C GLN A 109 -21.99 41.27 58.33
N ALA A 110 -21.72 40.26 57.49
CA ALA A 110 -20.47 40.17 56.74
C ALA A 110 -20.30 41.31 55.72
N ILE A 111 -21.39 41.69 55.04
CA ILE A 111 -21.40 42.78 54.07
C ILE A 111 -21.14 44.13 54.75
N ASP A 112 -21.79 44.40 55.88
CA ASP A 112 -21.58 45.64 56.65
C ASP A 112 -20.11 45.78 57.07
N ARG A 113 -19.48 44.67 57.47
CA ARG A 113 -18.06 44.67 57.87
C ARG A 113 -17.13 44.91 56.68
N GLY A 114 -17.44 44.34 55.51
CA GLY A 114 -16.70 44.63 54.28
C GLY A 114 -16.86 46.09 53.83
N GLN A 115 -18.03 46.69 53.99
CA GLN A 115 -18.25 48.11 53.69
C GLN A 115 -17.42 49.03 54.60
N GLN A 116 -17.31 48.68 55.89
CA GLN A 116 -16.43 49.41 56.82
C GLN A 116 -14.95 49.32 56.42
N LEU A 117 -14.49 48.14 55.99
CA LEU A 117 -13.11 47.95 55.54
C LEU A 117 -12.80 48.76 54.26
N ALA A 118 -13.76 48.83 53.33
CA ALA A 118 -13.66 49.68 52.14
C ALA A 118 -13.63 51.17 52.50
N GLY A 119 -14.45 51.60 53.47
CA GLY A 119 -14.46 52.97 53.97
C GLY A 119 -13.17 53.40 54.69
N ALA A 120 -12.45 52.44 55.28
CA ALA A 120 -11.15 52.68 55.95
C ALA A 120 -9.93 52.59 55.00
N GLY A 121 -10.14 52.32 53.71
CA GLY A 121 -9.06 52.17 52.72
C GLY A 121 -8.28 50.85 52.81
N GLY A 122 -8.84 49.84 53.48
CA GLY A 122 -8.24 48.50 53.57
C GLY A 122 -8.51 47.62 52.34
N ILE A 123 -9.59 47.89 51.60
CA ILE A 123 -9.92 47.32 50.28
C ILE A 123 -10.48 48.42 49.37
N PRO A 124 -10.54 48.24 48.04
CA PRO A 124 -11.10 49.23 47.13
C PRO A 124 -12.59 49.54 47.41
N ALA A 125 -13.00 50.78 47.14
CA ALA A 125 -14.40 51.20 47.26
C ALA A 125 -15.31 50.33 46.36
N GLY A 126 -16.44 49.86 46.91
CA GLY A 126 -17.39 48.99 46.20
C GLY A 126 -17.19 47.48 46.41
N PHE A 127 -16.05 47.04 46.94
CA PHE A 127 -15.77 45.62 47.17
C PHE A 127 -16.26 45.08 48.52
N GLY A 128 -16.93 45.92 49.34
CA GLY A 128 -17.41 45.51 50.66
C GLY A 128 -18.43 44.37 50.62
N THR A 129 -19.29 44.32 49.59
CA THR A 129 -20.24 43.22 49.41
C THR A 129 -19.54 41.92 48.98
N SER A 130 -18.56 42.00 48.07
CA SER A 130 -17.76 40.84 47.63
C SER A 130 -16.95 40.26 48.80
N PHE A 131 -16.33 41.12 49.61
CA PHE A 131 -15.64 40.69 50.83
C PHE A 131 -16.60 40.00 51.82
N GLY A 132 -17.81 40.53 52.01
CA GLY A 132 -18.83 39.90 52.84
C GLY A 132 -19.25 38.51 52.35
N GLN A 133 -19.41 38.35 51.03
CA GLN A 133 -19.71 37.05 50.42
C GLN A 133 -18.55 36.07 50.53
N PHE A 134 -17.30 36.55 50.37
CA PHE A 134 -16.09 35.76 50.56
C PHE A 134 -16.01 35.21 51.99
N CYS A 135 -16.28 36.04 53.00
CA CYS A 135 -16.36 35.63 54.41
C CYS A 135 -17.41 34.53 54.68
N MET A 136 -18.50 34.45 53.91
CA MET A 136 -19.49 33.38 54.10
C MET A 136 -18.94 32.02 53.69
N ARG A 137 -18.06 32.00 52.69
CA ARG A 137 -17.50 30.79 52.07
C ARG A 137 -16.13 30.40 52.66
N HIS A 138 -15.39 31.36 53.23
CA HIS A 138 -14.04 31.13 53.73
C HIS A 138 -14.02 30.53 55.16
N PRO A 139 -13.08 29.62 55.50
CA PRO A 139 -12.99 28.99 56.83
C PRO A 139 -12.81 29.99 57.98
N LEU A 140 -12.02 31.05 57.78
CA LEU A 140 -11.77 32.11 58.78
C LEU A 140 -12.88 33.17 58.83
N GLY A 141 -13.88 33.07 57.96
CA GLY A 141 -14.90 34.10 57.82
C GLY A 141 -15.94 34.15 58.94
N ASN A 142 -16.01 33.14 59.82
CA ASN A 142 -16.76 33.25 61.09
C ASN A 142 -16.08 34.26 62.03
N ILE A 143 -14.74 34.22 62.12
CA ILE A 143 -13.94 35.11 62.99
C ILE A 143 -14.04 36.56 62.49
N GLY A 144 -13.96 36.76 61.17
CA GLY A 144 -14.12 38.08 60.54
C GLY A 144 -15.53 38.66 60.58
N ARG A 145 -16.55 37.86 60.92
CA ARG A 145 -17.95 38.30 61.07
C ARG A 145 -18.28 38.81 62.47
N GLU A 146 -17.78 38.12 63.50
CA GLU A 146 -18.10 38.42 64.90
C GLU A 146 -17.00 39.21 65.64
N GLY A 147 -15.81 39.39 65.03
CA GLY A 147 -14.63 40.03 65.67
C GLY A 147 -13.71 40.84 64.74
N SER A 148 -12.41 40.90 65.07
CA SER A 148 -11.39 41.55 64.23
C SER A 148 -11.14 40.72 62.96
N ILE A 149 -10.93 41.42 61.84
CA ILE A 149 -10.65 40.75 60.56
C ILE A 149 -9.19 40.27 60.59
N PRO A 150 -8.94 38.94 60.45
CA PRO A 150 -7.58 38.44 60.42
C PRO A 150 -6.83 38.97 59.19
N GLY A 151 -5.58 39.42 59.35
CA GLY A 151 -4.75 39.86 58.22
C GLY A 151 -4.58 38.79 57.14
N LYS A 152 -4.54 37.51 57.55
CA LYS A 152 -4.56 36.36 56.63
C LYS A 152 -5.84 36.28 55.79
N LEU A 153 -7.01 36.50 56.39
CA LEU A 153 -8.28 36.53 55.65
C LEU A 153 -8.29 37.64 54.59
N LEU A 154 -7.62 38.76 54.87
CA LEU A 154 -7.48 39.86 53.93
C LEU A 154 -6.47 39.57 52.83
N ARG A 155 -5.32 38.96 53.14
CA ARG A 155 -4.32 38.50 52.15
C ARG A 155 -4.96 37.51 51.17
N ASP A 156 -5.69 36.51 51.69
CA ASP A 156 -6.40 35.51 50.89
C ASP A 156 -7.47 36.16 49.99
N PHE A 157 -8.13 37.23 50.45
CA PHE A 157 -9.07 38.00 49.64
C PHE A 157 -8.38 38.81 48.54
N PHE A 158 -7.22 39.43 48.82
CA PHE A 158 -6.46 40.18 47.82
C PHE A 158 -5.97 39.26 46.70
N GLU A 159 -5.41 38.11 47.06
CA GLU A 159 -5.00 37.07 46.11
C GLU A 159 -6.19 36.58 45.27
N ALA A 160 -7.33 36.28 45.90
CA ALA A 160 -8.47 35.71 45.19
C ALA A 160 -9.25 36.70 44.30
N GLU A 161 -9.28 37.99 44.63
CA GLU A 161 -10.22 38.93 44.01
C GLU A 161 -9.58 40.20 43.43
N LEU A 162 -8.37 40.60 43.86
CA LEU A 162 -7.80 41.92 43.54
C LEU A 162 -6.50 41.90 42.73
N VAL A 163 -5.61 40.92 42.94
CA VAL A 163 -4.28 40.87 42.31
C VAL A 163 -4.39 40.78 40.79
N ASP A 164 -5.20 39.87 40.27
CA ASP A 164 -5.42 39.70 38.83
C ASP A 164 -5.95 40.98 38.18
N GLN A 165 -6.85 41.69 38.85
CA GLN A 165 -7.42 42.95 38.34
C GLN A 165 -6.36 44.05 38.28
N HIS A 166 -5.47 44.09 39.27
CA HIS A 166 -4.37 45.06 39.32
C HIS A 166 -3.30 44.77 38.26
N VAL A 167 -2.85 43.51 38.12
CA VAL A 167 -1.90 43.11 37.07
C VAL A 167 -2.49 43.35 35.69
N THR A 168 -3.78 43.08 35.48
CA THR A 168 -4.48 43.40 34.22
C THR A 168 -4.40 44.89 33.88
N ARG A 169 -4.51 45.77 34.89
CA ARG A 169 -4.36 47.21 34.72
C ARG A 169 -2.92 47.59 34.37
N LEU A 170 -1.91 47.00 35.01
CA LEU A 170 -0.51 47.22 34.65
C LEU A 170 -0.21 46.79 33.21
N CYS A 171 -0.71 45.62 32.80
CA CYS A 171 -0.58 45.13 31.43
C CYS A 171 -1.22 46.09 30.42
N ALA A 172 -2.39 46.65 30.74
CA ALA A 172 -3.04 47.64 29.90
C ALA A 172 -2.18 48.92 29.71
N ASN A 173 -1.50 49.39 30.76
CA ASN A 173 -0.61 50.55 30.68
C ASN A 173 0.64 50.28 29.83
N LEU A 174 1.11 49.03 29.79
CA LEU A 174 2.28 48.60 29.01
C LEU A 174 1.94 48.16 27.57
N GLY A 175 0.68 48.30 27.14
CA GLY A 175 0.21 47.91 25.81
C GLY A 175 -0.12 46.41 25.65
N MET A 176 -0.08 45.63 26.73
CA MET A 176 -0.28 44.17 26.74
C MET A 176 -1.68 43.76 27.23
N ARG A 177 -2.71 44.60 27.04
CA ARG A 177 -4.04 44.39 27.64
C ARG A 177 -4.65 43.02 27.31
N GLU A 178 -4.52 42.58 26.06
CA GLU A 178 -5.08 41.31 25.57
C GLU A 178 -4.30 40.09 26.08
N GLN A 179 -3.05 40.30 26.53
CA GLN A 179 -2.16 39.27 27.07
C GLN A 179 -2.17 39.21 28.61
N ALA A 180 -2.99 40.02 29.27
CA ALA A 180 -3.01 40.17 30.73
C ALA A 180 -3.18 38.82 31.47
N ALA A 181 -4.08 37.96 31.01
CA ALA A 181 -4.30 36.64 31.62
C ALA A 181 -3.07 35.72 31.51
N ALA A 182 -2.32 35.83 30.41
CA ALA A 182 -1.08 35.06 30.22
C ALA A 182 0.04 35.61 31.12
N VAL A 183 0.18 36.95 31.19
CA VAL A 183 1.14 37.61 32.08
C VAL A 183 0.91 37.23 33.55
N ILE A 184 -0.34 37.23 34.01
CA ILE A 184 -0.70 36.79 35.38
C ILE A 184 -0.22 35.36 35.62
N ALA A 185 -0.53 34.43 34.72
CA ALA A 185 -0.12 33.04 34.85
C ALA A 185 1.40 32.86 34.89
N ILE A 186 2.16 33.66 34.11
CA ILE A 186 3.62 33.61 34.10
C ILE A 186 4.20 34.20 35.40
N LEU A 187 3.66 35.32 35.89
CA LEU A 187 4.09 35.94 37.15
C LEU A 187 3.74 35.07 38.38
N ASP A 188 2.69 34.26 38.30
CA ASP A 188 2.41 33.25 39.33
C ASP A 188 3.48 32.16 39.34
N GLN A 189 3.98 31.73 38.17
CA GLN A 189 5.03 30.72 38.08
C GLN A 189 6.39 31.19 38.61
N THR A 190 6.69 32.49 38.51
CA THR A 190 7.90 33.06 39.14
C THR A 190 7.77 33.16 40.66
N GLY A 191 6.54 33.06 41.19
CA GLY A 191 6.25 33.29 42.61
C GLY A 191 6.28 34.77 43.02
N LEU A 192 6.50 35.70 42.09
CA LEU A 192 6.65 37.13 42.39
C LEU A 192 5.35 37.76 42.94
N LEU A 193 4.18 37.28 42.50
CA LEU A 193 2.89 37.77 43.00
C LEU A 193 2.67 37.37 44.47
N ALA A 194 2.90 36.10 44.80
CA ALA A 194 2.82 35.61 46.17
C ALA A 194 3.90 36.26 47.06
N GLN A 195 5.13 36.40 46.57
CA GLN A 195 6.23 37.06 47.27
C GLN A 195 5.89 38.53 47.57
N GLY A 196 5.40 39.28 46.59
CA GLY A 196 5.02 40.68 46.76
C GLY A 196 3.91 40.85 47.80
N LEU A 197 2.89 39.98 47.79
CA LEU A 197 1.84 39.97 48.80
C LEU A 197 2.38 39.58 50.18
N ASP A 198 3.20 38.53 50.28
CA ASP A 198 3.75 38.10 51.55
C ASP A 198 4.66 39.17 52.16
N MET A 199 5.44 39.88 51.33
CA MET A 199 6.23 41.05 51.74
C MET A 199 5.33 42.20 52.21
N ALA A 200 4.24 42.48 51.48
CA ALA A 200 3.31 43.56 51.84
C ALA A 200 2.52 43.28 53.13
N PHE A 201 2.30 42.00 53.48
CA PHE A 201 1.57 41.58 54.67
C PHE A 201 2.48 41.11 55.84
N ALA A 202 3.80 41.05 55.63
CA ALA A 202 4.77 40.65 56.64
C ALA A 202 4.70 41.56 57.89
N GLY A 203 4.49 40.96 59.06
CA GLY A 203 4.43 41.68 60.34
C GLY A 203 3.03 42.15 60.79
N HIS A 204 1.97 41.92 60.02
CA HIS A 204 0.61 42.40 60.32
C HIS A 204 -0.37 41.34 60.86
N GLY A 205 0.14 40.26 61.45
CA GLY A 205 -0.54 38.98 61.66
C GLY A 205 -1.77 38.89 62.58
N GLN A 206 -2.33 39.97 63.14
CA GLN A 206 -3.53 39.88 64.01
C GLN A 206 -4.59 40.98 63.82
N ASP A 207 -4.34 42.08 63.11
CA ASP A 207 -5.37 43.11 62.90
C ASP A 207 -5.23 43.78 61.52
N ALA A 208 -6.24 43.56 60.67
CA ALA A 208 -6.30 44.09 59.31
C ALA A 208 -6.57 45.61 59.23
N GLN A 209 -6.80 46.31 60.34
CA GLN A 209 -7.18 47.74 60.34
C GLN A 209 -6.04 48.70 59.93
N ASN A 210 -4.79 48.27 60.04
CA ASN A 210 -3.60 49.09 59.74
C ASN A 210 -3.09 48.93 58.31
N ILE A 211 -3.68 48.04 57.54
CA ILE A 211 -3.27 47.74 56.17
C ILE A 211 -3.97 48.72 55.22
N ARG A 212 -3.25 49.21 54.20
CA ARG A 212 -3.77 50.12 53.18
C ARG A 212 -3.57 49.52 51.80
N PHE A 213 -4.62 49.58 50.98
CA PHE A 213 -4.63 49.02 49.62
C PHE A 213 -3.48 49.57 48.76
N ASP A 214 -3.29 50.88 48.71
CA ASP A 214 -2.27 51.51 47.85
C ASP A 214 -0.84 51.11 48.23
N GLY A 215 -0.56 50.90 49.52
CA GLY A 215 0.75 50.46 50.00
C GLY A 215 1.06 49.02 49.57
N ILE A 216 0.07 48.14 49.57
CA ILE A 216 0.22 46.76 49.08
C ILE A 216 0.49 46.77 47.57
N MET A 217 -0.29 47.56 46.82
CA MET A 217 -0.13 47.62 45.36
C MET A 217 1.24 48.19 44.95
N HIS A 218 1.78 49.15 45.68
CA HIS A 218 3.11 49.71 45.40
C HIS A 218 4.24 48.69 45.58
N VAL A 219 4.22 47.91 46.67
CA VAL A 219 5.19 46.83 46.90
C VAL A 219 5.07 45.76 45.82
N LEU A 220 3.85 45.46 45.39
CA LEU A 220 3.60 44.52 44.29
C LEU A 220 4.16 45.05 42.96
N ASP A 221 3.93 46.33 42.63
CA ASP A 221 4.44 46.98 41.41
C ASP A 221 5.97 46.91 41.32
N GLU A 222 6.67 47.22 42.41
CA GLU A 222 8.14 47.14 42.45
C GLU A 222 8.63 45.71 42.24
N THR A 223 7.99 44.74 42.91
CA THR A 223 8.37 43.32 42.87
C THR A 223 8.24 42.71 41.48
N VAL A 224 7.23 43.10 40.70
CA VAL A 224 6.99 42.53 39.35
C VAL A 224 7.61 43.33 38.21
N SER A 225 8.17 44.51 38.49
CA SER A 225 8.62 45.48 37.47
C SER A 225 9.63 44.93 36.45
N GLY A 226 10.67 44.23 36.92
CA GLY A 226 11.69 43.61 36.05
C GLY A 226 11.12 42.51 35.15
N ALA A 227 10.26 41.64 35.71
CA ALA A 227 9.59 40.59 34.93
C ALA A 227 8.63 41.18 33.90
N LEU A 228 7.88 42.25 34.24
CA LEU A 228 7.02 42.95 33.29
C LEU A 228 7.79 43.58 32.15
N ALA A 229 8.99 44.13 32.39
CA ALA A 229 9.85 44.68 31.33
C ALA A 229 10.33 43.59 30.36
N VAL A 230 10.73 42.42 30.87
CA VAL A 230 11.09 41.26 30.04
C VAL A 230 9.90 40.79 29.21
N LEU A 231 8.73 40.59 29.83
CA LEU A 231 7.52 40.14 29.14
C LEU A 231 7.05 41.15 28.08
N GLN A 232 7.22 42.45 28.34
CA GLN A 232 6.96 43.48 27.35
C GLN A 232 7.94 43.41 26.17
N GLY A 233 9.22 43.14 26.42
CA GLY A 233 10.22 42.93 25.36
C GLY A 233 9.89 41.72 24.50
N LEU A 234 9.56 40.58 25.11
CA LEU A 234 9.14 39.38 24.36
C LEU A 234 7.88 39.66 23.53
N HIS A 235 6.92 40.40 24.05
CA HIS A 235 5.72 40.78 23.31
C HIS A 235 6.05 41.70 22.10
N GLN A 236 7.01 42.61 22.25
CA GLN A 236 7.49 43.47 21.16
C GLN A 236 8.24 42.69 20.07
N ASP A 237 8.91 41.60 20.43
CA ASP A 237 9.54 40.65 19.51
C ASP A 237 8.52 39.68 18.86
N GLU A 238 7.23 40.03 18.88
CA GLU A 238 6.11 39.25 18.33
C GLU A 238 5.92 37.85 18.96
N ILE A 239 6.46 37.60 20.16
CA ILE A 239 6.24 36.35 20.88
C ILE A 239 4.87 36.39 21.58
N ASP A 240 4.02 35.41 21.26
CA ASP A 240 2.70 35.27 21.86
C ASP A 240 2.78 34.71 23.29
N LEU A 241 2.65 35.61 24.28
CA LEU A 241 2.68 35.26 25.70
C LEU A 241 1.61 34.21 26.06
N GLY A 242 0.48 34.20 25.35
CA GLY A 242 -0.60 33.23 25.53
C GLY A 242 -0.21 31.80 25.18
N GLN A 243 0.73 31.61 24.25
CA GLN A 243 1.23 30.30 23.84
C GLN A 243 2.37 29.79 24.73
N ILE A 244 3.23 30.70 25.21
CA ILE A 244 4.41 30.29 25.99
C ILE A 244 4.10 30.09 27.48
N LYS A 245 2.97 30.60 28.00
CA LYS A 245 2.66 30.55 29.43
C LYS A 245 2.73 29.15 30.05
N ASP A 246 2.52 28.09 29.27
CA ASP A 246 2.54 26.69 29.73
C ASP A 246 3.90 26.00 29.50
N VAL A 247 4.92 26.73 29.03
CA VAL A 247 6.28 26.21 28.82
C VAL A 247 6.92 25.86 30.18
N PRO A 248 7.46 24.63 30.34
CA PRO A 248 8.12 24.23 31.58
C PRO A 248 9.25 25.18 31.97
N ASN A 249 9.35 25.51 33.27
CA ASN A 249 10.39 26.37 33.85
C ASN A 249 10.41 27.81 33.30
N LEU A 250 9.35 28.29 32.65
CA LEU A 250 9.29 29.65 32.10
C LEU A 250 9.56 30.73 33.15
N GLY A 251 9.09 30.55 34.39
CA GLY A 251 9.39 31.50 35.48
C GLY A 251 10.90 31.66 35.74
N LEU A 252 11.66 30.58 35.71
CA LEU A 252 13.12 30.59 35.87
C LEU A 252 13.83 31.23 34.67
N LEU A 253 13.29 31.04 33.47
CA LEU A 253 13.79 31.67 32.26
C LEU A 253 13.58 33.20 32.27
N VAL A 254 12.40 33.66 32.71
CA VAL A 254 12.12 35.09 32.89
C VAL A 254 13.09 35.69 33.91
N GLN A 255 13.40 34.99 35.00
CA GLN A 255 14.39 35.44 35.98
C GLN A 255 15.80 35.57 35.36
N ALA A 256 16.26 34.57 34.60
CA ALA A 256 17.55 34.63 33.91
C ALA A 256 17.64 35.80 32.90
N MET A 257 16.53 36.14 32.22
CA MET A 257 16.45 37.30 31.33
C MET A 257 16.56 38.63 32.08
N VAL A 258 15.93 38.74 33.26
CA VAL A 258 16.06 39.93 34.12
C VAL A 258 17.53 40.12 34.52
N GLU A 259 18.18 39.07 35.03
CA GLU A 259 19.60 39.10 35.40
C GLU A 259 20.51 39.43 34.21
N GLY A 260 20.16 38.92 33.02
CA GLY A 260 20.84 39.22 31.77
C GLY A 260 20.73 40.69 31.34
N MET A 261 19.55 41.29 31.45
CA MET A 261 19.33 42.73 31.19
C MET A 261 20.12 43.60 32.16
N GLU A 262 20.18 43.22 33.44
CA GLU A 262 20.94 43.94 34.47
C GLU A 262 22.46 43.92 34.22
N SER A 263 22.98 42.92 33.50
CA SER A 263 24.41 42.82 33.14
C SER A 263 24.90 43.91 32.16
N GLY A 264 23.99 44.61 31.49
CA GLY A 264 24.30 45.65 30.49
C GLY A 264 24.80 45.14 29.14
N VAL A 265 24.83 43.81 28.93
CA VAL A 265 25.14 43.20 27.62
C VAL A 265 23.88 43.02 26.78
N PHE A 266 22.76 42.64 27.39
CA PHE A 266 21.48 42.47 26.70
C PHE A 266 20.71 43.77 26.61
N ARG A 267 20.02 43.96 25.49
CA ARG A 267 18.97 44.98 25.31
C ARG A 267 17.62 44.30 25.18
N GLN A 268 16.55 45.08 25.23
CA GLN A 268 15.18 44.58 25.10
C GLN A 268 14.97 43.81 23.78
N GLU A 269 15.62 44.26 22.69
CA GLU A 269 15.65 43.62 21.35
C GLU A 269 16.39 42.27 21.29
N ASP A 270 17.12 41.90 22.36
CA ASP A 270 17.88 40.64 22.41
C ASP A 270 17.12 39.51 23.13
N LEU A 271 15.98 39.83 23.76
CA LEU A 271 15.25 38.91 24.63
C LEU A 271 14.61 37.76 23.85
N GLY A 272 14.02 38.03 22.67
CA GLY A 272 13.46 36.97 21.82
C GLY A 272 14.52 36.00 21.30
N VAL A 273 15.70 36.49 20.95
CA VAL A 273 16.83 35.65 20.52
C VAL A 273 17.33 34.78 21.68
N PHE A 274 17.45 35.36 22.88
CA PHE A 274 17.82 34.61 24.08
C PHE A 274 16.79 33.53 24.44
N PHE A 275 15.49 33.87 24.37
CA PHE A 275 14.39 32.93 24.59
C PHE A 275 14.51 31.70 23.68
N ALA A 276 14.71 31.93 22.38
CA ALA A 276 14.87 30.86 21.40
C ALA A 276 16.16 30.06 21.64
N ALA A 277 17.28 30.73 21.93
CA ALA A 277 18.58 30.09 22.13
C ALA A 277 18.57 29.11 23.32
N VAL A 278 17.99 29.49 24.47
CA VAL A 278 17.92 28.60 25.64
C VAL A 278 17.12 27.33 25.35
N GLY A 279 16.04 27.44 24.57
CA GLY A 279 15.24 26.27 24.16
C GLY A 279 15.97 25.32 23.22
N ILE A 280 16.85 25.84 22.35
CA ILE A 280 17.60 25.06 21.35
C ILE A 280 18.87 24.46 21.97
N GLU A 281 19.60 25.24 22.77
CA GLU A 281 20.90 24.86 23.35
C GLU A 281 20.77 23.92 24.56
N GLY A 282 19.56 23.78 25.12
CA GLY A 282 19.26 22.78 26.15
C GLY A 282 19.94 23.04 27.51
N HIS A 283 20.21 24.31 27.83
CA HIS A 283 20.76 24.69 29.13
C HIS A 283 19.83 24.27 30.27
N ASP A 284 20.39 23.67 31.33
CA ASP A 284 19.63 23.31 32.53
C ASP A 284 19.34 24.55 33.38
N ILE A 285 18.30 25.29 33.01
CA ILE A 285 17.84 26.48 33.73
C ILE A 285 17.20 26.17 35.09
N THR A 286 17.09 24.90 35.49
CA THR A 286 16.53 24.53 36.81
C THR A 286 17.48 24.82 37.97
N THR A 287 18.77 25.08 37.68
CA THR A 287 19.78 25.44 38.67
C THR A 287 20.27 26.88 38.49
N PRO A 288 20.65 27.60 39.58
CA PRO A 288 21.23 28.94 39.46
C PRO A 288 22.52 28.98 38.62
N ALA A 289 23.33 27.91 38.67
CA ALA A 289 24.52 27.80 37.85
C ALA A 289 24.19 27.66 36.36
N GLY A 290 23.14 26.91 36.01
CA GLY A 290 22.69 26.76 34.63
C GLY A 290 21.99 28.00 34.07
N GLN A 291 21.26 28.75 34.90
CA GLN A 291 20.72 30.07 34.53
C GLN A 291 21.85 31.06 34.21
N SER A 292 22.85 31.13 35.09
CA SER A 292 24.06 31.94 34.90
C SER A 292 24.80 31.56 33.62
N GLU A 293 24.92 30.27 33.35
CA GLU A 293 25.59 29.76 32.17
C GLU A 293 24.87 30.10 30.86
N ALA A 294 23.54 30.00 30.84
CA ALA A 294 22.74 30.41 29.69
C ALA A 294 23.00 31.89 29.35
N VAL A 295 22.97 32.77 30.36
CA VAL A 295 23.28 34.21 30.21
C VAL A 295 24.71 34.39 29.69
N ARG A 296 25.70 33.71 30.27
CA ARG A 296 27.13 33.81 29.91
C ARG A 296 27.39 33.37 28.46
N SER A 297 26.78 32.27 28.02
CA SER A 297 26.86 31.77 26.64
C SER A 297 26.30 32.80 25.65
N SER A 298 25.16 33.41 25.95
CA SER A 298 24.58 34.47 25.12
C SER A 298 25.44 35.75 25.09
N GLN A 299 26.05 36.14 26.21
CA GLN A 299 26.97 37.28 26.25
C GLN A 299 28.22 37.07 25.36
N LEU A 300 28.79 35.86 25.37
CA LEU A 300 29.93 35.50 24.52
C LEU A 300 29.57 35.56 23.03
N ASN A 301 28.40 35.02 22.68
CA ASN A 301 27.87 35.07 21.31
C ASN A 301 27.67 36.52 20.84
N LYS A 302 27.00 37.35 21.65
CA LYS A 302 26.71 38.76 21.29
C LYS A 302 27.99 39.59 21.07
N LEU A 303 29.01 39.43 21.92
CA LEU A 303 30.24 40.21 21.83
C LEU A 303 31.25 39.68 20.79
N GLY A 304 31.03 38.47 20.24
CA GLY A 304 31.93 37.86 19.26
C GLY A 304 32.18 38.70 18.01
N SER A 305 31.15 39.32 17.46
CA SER A 305 31.29 40.17 16.27
C SER A 305 32.11 41.46 16.55
N GLU A 306 31.89 42.09 17.71
CA GLU A 306 32.61 43.30 18.13
C GLU A 306 34.09 43.00 18.36
N VAL A 307 34.38 41.98 19.18
CA VAL A 307 35.74 41.55 19.52
C VAL A 307 36.48 41.04 18.29
N GLY A 308 35.81 40.23 17.47
CA GLY A 308 36.35 39.67 16.25
C GLY A 308 36.72 40.75 15.23
N SER A 309 35.83 41.70 14.97
CA SER A 309 36.08 42.80 14.02
C SER A 309 37.28 43.66 14.46
N ALA A 310 37.38 43.96 15.75
CA ALA A 310 38.50 44.71 16.31
C ALA A 310 39.84 43.97 16.12
N LEU A 311 39.88 42.66 16.36
CA LEU A 311 41.09 41.87 16.17
C LEU A 311 41.47 41.71 14.69
N MET A 312 40.50 41.49 13.80
CA MET A 312 40.81 41.37 12.36
C MET A 312 41.41 42.67 11.81
N ARG A 313 40.91 43.84 12.26
CA ARG A 313 41.48 45.15 11.95
C ARG A 313 42.93 45.29 12.44
N GLU A 314 43.21 44.83 13.66
CA GLU A 314 44.57 44.77 14.23
C GLU A 314 45.51 43.91 13.37
N LEU A 315 45.02 42.73 12.92
CA LEU A 315 45.77 41.76 12.14
C LEU A 315 45.82 42.05 10.63
N LYS A 316 45.23 43.17 10.17
CA LYS A 316 45.10 43.55 8.74
C LYS A 316 44.38 42.49 7.89
N LEU A 317 43.42 41.80 8.47
CA LEU A 317 42.53 40.86 7.79
C LEU A 317 41.15 41.51 7.53
N PRO A 318 40.34 40.98 6.59
CA PRO A 318 38.97 41.44 6.40
C PRO A 318 38.14 41.35 7.69
N GLU A 319 37.52 42.47 8.10
CA GLU A 319 36.77 42.55 9.38
C GLU A 319 35.60 41.57 9.45
N ASN A 320 35.00 41.24 8.30
CA ASN A 320 33.90 40.27 8.19
C ASN A 320 34.29 38.82 8.54
N LEU A 321 35.58 38.49 8.66
CA LEU A 321 36.03 37.19 9.18
C LEU A 321 35.97 37.10 10.71
N GLY A 322 35.93 38.26 11.39
CA GLY A 322 36.06 38.34 12.84
C GLY A 322 34.93 37.64 13.56
N SER A 323 33.69 37.81 13.09
CA SER A 323 32.51 37.20 13.67
C SER A 323 32.57 35.66 13.60
N PRO A 324 32.68 34.99 12.44
CA PRO A 324 32.84 33.53 12.40
C PRO A 324 33.98 33.00 13.28
N LEU A 325 35.16 33.61 13.21
CA LEU A 325 36.32 33.13 13.97
C LEU A 325 36.10 33.25 15.48
N ALA A 326 35.43 34.31 15.95
CA ALA A 326 35.04 34.46 17.35
C ALA A 326 34.07 33.38 17.83
N HIS A 327 33.22 32.85 16.94
CA HIS A 327 32.25 31.81 17.24
C HIS A 327 32.77 30.39 16.99
N HIS A 328 34.06 30.23 16.64
CA HIS A 328 34.65 28.91 16.50
C HIS A 328 34.56 28.15 17.86
N PRO A 329 34.21 26.84 17.87
CA PRO A 329 34.02 26.09 19.11
C PRO A 329 35.19 26.17 20.10
N ASP A 330 36.43 26.06 19.61
CA ASP A 330 37.63 26.21 20.45
C ASP A 330 37.77 27.60 21.09
N VAL A 331 37.34 28.65 20.38
CA VAL A 331 37.38 30.03 20.89
C VAL A 331 36.31 30.22 21.97
N GLN A 332 35.10 29.73 21.72
CA GLN A 332 34.00 29.79 22.68
C GLN A 332 34.32 29.00 23.96
N SER A 333 34.84 27.77 23.81
CA SER A 333 35.27 26.92 24.92
C SER A 333 36.40 27.54 25.75
N ALA A 334 37.44 28.08 25.08
CA ALA A 334 38.53 28.76 25.77
C ALA A 334 38.08 30.06 26.46
N ALA A 335 37.16 30.81 25.84
CA ALA A 335 36.60 32.03 26.44
C ALA A 335 35.74 31.71 27.68
N ARG A 336 34.94 30.64 27.62
CA ARG A 336 34.15 30.15 28.76
C ARG A 336 35.05 29.67 29.91
N THR A 337 36.09 28.91 29.61
CA THR A 337 37.09 28.47 30.61
C THR A 337 37.78 29.66 31.28
N ALA A 338 38.12 30.69 30.50
CA ALA A 338 38.70 31.92 31.03
C ALA A 338 37.69 32.69 31.91
N LEU A 339 36.40 32.73 31.51
CA LEU A 339 35.34 33.36 32.30
C LEU A 339 35.07 32.62 33.62
N ASP A 340 35.08 31.29 33.63
CA ASP A 340 34.91 30.49 34.85
C ASP A 340 35.99 30.78 35.89
N THR A 341 37.19 31.11 35.41
CA THR A 341 38.30 31.53 36.28
C THR A 341 38.12 32.97 36.79
N LEU A 342 37.58 33.87 35.97
CA LEU A 342 37.42 35.29 36.29
C LEU A 342 36.19 35.59 37.16
N VAL A 343 35.08 34.92 36.89
CA VAL A 343 33.77 35.08 37.55
C VAL A 343 33.10 33.71 37.64
N PRO A 344 33.27 32.95 38.73
CA PRO A 344 32.68 31.61 38.86
C PRO A 344 31.15 31.64 38.86
N PRO A 345 30.46 30.69 38.21
CA PRO A 345 29.01 30.50 38.35
C PRO A 345 28.61 30.36 39.83
N PRO A 346 27.46 30.93 40.27
CA PRO A 346 26.37 31.48 39.46
C PRO A 346 26.46 33.00 39.17
N ALA A 347 27.60 33.66 39.42
CA ALA A 347 27.69 35.11 39.20
C ALA A 347 27.69 35.50 37.71
N ILE A 348 26.92 36.53 37.35
CA ILE A 348 26.85 37.07 35.97
C ILE A 348 28.03 38.04 35.72
N PRO A 349 28.89 37.80 34.72
CA PRO A 349 30.00 38.69 34.41
C PRO A 349 29.56 39.97 33.70
N THR A 350 30.35 41.03 33.87
CA THR A 350 30.16 42.32 33.20
C THR A 350 30.61 42.28 31.74
N ARG A 351 30.12 43.20 30.91
CA ARG A 351 30.51 43.35 29.49
C ARG A 351 32.03 43.33 29.26
N GLU A 352 32.80 44.05 30.06
CA GLU A 352 34.26 44.15 29.90
C GLU A 352 35.00 42.84 30.23
N GLN A 353 34.49 42.07 31.20
CA GLN A 353 35.07 40.77 31.57
C GLN A 353 34.86 39.76 30.43
N VAL A 354 33.66 39.72 29.85
CA VAL A 354 33.34 38.88 28.68
C VAL A 354 34.18 39.28 27.47
N ARG A 355 34.30 40.58 27.19
CA ARG A 355 35.13 41.12 26.10
C ARG A 355 36.59 40.70 26.24
N THR A 356 37.13 40.74 27.45
CA THR A 356 38.53 40.39 27.74
C THR A 356 38.80 38.90 27.54
N ALA A 357 37.93 38.04 28.08
CA ALA A 357 38.06 36.59 27.95
C ALA A 357 37.98 36.15 26.48
N LEU A 358 37.00 36.67 25.73
CA LEU A 358 36.81 36.35 24.33
C LEU A 358 37.96 36.85 23.44
N ALA A 359 38.47 38.07 23.69
CA ALA A 359 39.61 38.61 22.95
C ALA A 359 40.88 37.79 23.18
N GLY A 360 41.11 37.30 24.40
CA GLY A 360 42.24 36.42 24.72
C GLY A 360 42.16 35.07 24.02
N ALA A 361 40.99 34.43 24.08
CA ALA A 361 40.73 33.15 23.44
C ALA A 361 40.88 33.25 21.91
N LEU A 362 40.29 34.27 21.29
CA LEU A 362 40.35 34.47 19.85
C LEU A 362 41.78 34.73 19.35
N ARG A 363 42.56 35.55 20.08
CA ARG A 363 43.99 35.76 19.74
C ARG A 363 44.79 34.47 19.78
N THR A 364 44.57 33.66 20.81
CA THR A 364 45.28 32.38 20.99
C THR A 364 44.95 31.40 19.87
N PHE A 365 43.69 31.38 19.41
CA PHE A 365 43.25 30.53 18.32
C PHE A 365 43.76 30.98 16.94
N VAL A 366 43.70 32.29 16.65
CA VAL A 366 44.07 32.83 15.33
C VAL A 366 45.59 32.83 15.12
N ALA A 367 46.39 33.03 16.18
CA ALA A 367 47.85 33.12 16.06
C ALA A 367 48.53 31.96 15.30
N PRO A 368 48.30 30.67 15.63
CA PRO A 368 48.90 29.56 14.88
C PRO A 368 48.27 29.34 13.49
N LYS A 369 47.03 29.79 13.28
CA LYS A 369 46.28 29.62 12.03
C LYS A 369 46.42 30.80 11.07
N LEU A 370 47.10 31.88 11.48
CA LEU A 370 47.20 33.12 10.73
C LEU A 370 47.76 32.95 9.30
N PRO A 371 48.82 32.15 9.05
CA PRO A 371 49.31 31.93 7.69
C PRO A 371 48.26 31.27 6.79
N LEU A 372 47.49 30.33 7.34
CA LEU A 372 46.44 29.60 6.64
C LEU A 372 45.23 30.51 6.35
N VAL A 373 44.84 31.37 7.31
CA VAL A 373 43.81 32.38 7.10
C VAL A 373 44.21 33.37 6.01
N GLN A 374 45.48 33.82 5.98
CA GLN A 374 45.99 34.69 4.93
C GLN A 374 46.00 34.00 3.56
N GLU A 375 46.38 32.73 3.51
CA GLU A 375 46.31 31.90 2.30
C GLU A 375 44.87 31.83 1.77
N PHE A 376 43.87 31.56 2.62
CA PHE A 376 42.47 31.51 2.21
C PHE A 376 41.92 32.87 1.79
N VAL A 377 42.37 33.98 2.39
CA VAL A 377 42.06 35.34 1.92
C VAL A 377 42.61 35.58 0.52
N ILE A 378 43.83 35.10 0.22
CA ILE A 378 44.40 35.19 -1.13
C ILE A 378 43.64 34.31 -2.12
N MET A 379 43.33 33.06 -1.75
CA MET A 379 42.54 32.13 -2.58
C MET A 379 41.12 32.65 -2.83
N ALA A 380 40.51 33.36 -1.89
CA ALA A 380 39.20 33.98 -2.08
C ALA A 380 39.22 35.08 -3.14
N ASN A 381 40.37 35.75 -3.35
CA ASN A 381 40.52 36.71 -4.44
C ASN A 381 40.74 36.03 -5.80
N ASN A 382 41.34 34.84 -5.83
CA ASN A 382 41.63 34.07 -7.05
C ASN A 382 41.45 32.56 -6.80
N PRO A 383 40.21 32.04 -6.85
CA PRO A 383 39.95 30.64 -6.49
C PRO A 383 40.53 29.67 -7.54
N PRO A 384 41.16 28.56 -7.12
CA PRO A 384 41.77 27.58 -8.03
C PRO A 384 40.75 26.73 -8.79
N VAL A 385 39.49 26.70 -8.33
CA VAL A 385 38.37 25.99 -8.95
C VAL A 385 37.08 26.82 -8.85
N LYS A 386 36.19 26.69 -9.84
CA LYS A 386 34.86 27.32 -9.80
C LYS A 386 33.93 26.52 -8.89
N LEU A 387 33.46 27.12 -7.80
CA LEU A 387 32.47 26.53 -6.89
C LEU A 387 31.05 27.01 -7.23
N ALA A 388 30.06 26.12 -7.22
CA ALA A 388 28.63 26.43 -7.40
C ALA A 388 27.84 26.21 -6.08
N PRO A 389 26.72 26.91 -5.79
CA PRO A 389 26.17 28.14 -6.39
C PRO A 389 26.60 29.43 -5.65
N LYS A 390 27.53 29.33 -4.69
CA LYS A 390 28.12 30.49 -3.97
C LYS A 390 29.62 30.46 -4.19
N ALA A 391 30.11 31.17 -5.21
CA ALA A 391 31.54 31.22 -5.52
C ALA A 391 32.34 31.76 -4.31
N LEU A 392 33.50 31.16 -4.04
CA LEU A 392 34.45 31.68 -3.06
C LEU A 392 34.91 33.07 -3.52
N SER A 393 34.68 34.07 -2.67
CA SER A 393 35.03 35.47 -2.88
C SER A 393 35.40 36.09 -1.52
N PRO A 394 36.04 37.28 -1.47
CA PRO A 394 36.32 37.95 -0.20
C PRO A 394 35.06 38.22 0.65
N GLU A 395 33.91 38.39 -0.01
CA GLU A 395 32.62 38.63 0.64
C GLU A 395 32.00 37.36 1.21
N THR A 396 32.25 36.21 0.58
CA THR A 396 31.67 34.91 0.95
C THR A 396 32.61 34.02 1.77
N LEU A 397 33.91 34.33 1.83
CA LEU A 397 34.90 33.61 2.65
C LEU A 397 34.49 33.43 4.12
N PRO A 398 33.87 34.40 4.81
CA PRO A 398 33.36 34.20 6.18
C PRO A 398 32.45 32.98 6.35
N ARG A 399 31.77 32.56 5.27
CA ARG A 399 30.87 31.39 5.25
C ARG A 399 31.60 30.06 5.28
N PHE A 400 32.89 30.04 4.96
CA PHE A 400 33.69 28.83 4.81
C PHE A 400 34.87 28.78 5.77
N ILE A 401 35.27 29.90 6.37
CA ILE A 401 36.58 30.05 7.01
C ILE A 401 36.85 29.02 8.11
N ASN A 402 35.88 28.75 8.99
CA ASN A 402 36.09 27.80 10.09
C ASN A 402 36.11 26.35 9.58
N VAL A 403 35.25 26.01 8.61
CA VAL A 403 35.29 24.70 7.95
C VAL A 403 36.61 24.50 7.22
N LEU A 404 37.10 25.49 6.47
CA LEU A 404 38.40 25.41 5.77
C LEU A 404 39.58 25.22 6.72
N LEU A 405 39.51 25.74 7.95
CA LEU A 405 40.57 25.59 8.95
C LEU A 405 40.61 24.19 9.60
N GLU A 406 39.52 23.43 9.56
CA GLU A 406 39.39 22.15 10.27
C GLU A 406 39.21 20.94 9.31
N GLU A 407 38.66 21.16 8.11
CA GLU A 407 38.29 20.09 7.17
C GLU A 407 39.50 19.39 6.54
N ASP A 408 40.65 20.08 6.45
CA ASP A 408 41.88 19.50 5.89
C ASP A 408 42.32 18.25 6.67
N ALA A 409 42.13 18.25 7.99
CA ALA A 409 42.45 17.12 8.86
C ALA A 409 41.43 15.96 8.77
N MET A 410 40.21 16.23 8.27
CA MET A 410 39.18 15.23 8.01
C MET A 410 39.41 14.51 6.67
N LEU A 411 40.07 15.18 5.72
CA LEU A 411 40.43 14.64 4.41
C LEU A 411 41.71 13.79 4.43
N ASP A 412 42.61 14.02 5.38
CA ASP A 412 43.88 13.29 5.52
C ASP A 412 43.72 11.75 5.48
N PRO A 413 42.80 11.14 6.26
CA PRO A 413 42.63 9.69 6.21
C PRO A 413 42.07 9.22 4.87
N LEU A 414 41.33 10.07 4.15
CA LEU A 414 40.72 9.70 2.87
C LEU A 414 41.72 9.68 1.71
N LEU A 415 42.82 10.43 1.85
CA LEU A 415 43.90 10.55 0.86
C LEU A 415 45.10 9.63 1.15
N GLY A 416 44.86 8.53 1.87
CA GLY A 416 45.88 7.51 2.15
C GLY A 416 46.51 7.58 3.54
N GLY A 417 46.12 8.55 4.39
CA GLY A 417 46.53 8.62 5.80
C GLY A 417 45.81 7.61 6.71
N GLU A 418 46.34 7.37 7.90
CA GLU A 418 45.64 6.62 8.96
C GLU A 418 44.59 7.51 9.66
N MET A 419 43.57 6.90 10.26
CA MET A 419 42.62 7.68 11.07
C MET A 419 43.26 8.05 12.40
N PRO A 420 43.26 9.35 12.79
CA PRO A 420 43.86 9.78 14.03
C PRO A 420 43.05 9.27 15.25
N ALA A 421 43.70 9.13 16.40
CA ALA A 421 43.07 8.59 17.62
C ALA A 421 41.89 9.45 18.12
N ASP A 422 41.91 10.75 17.84
CA ASP A 422 40.88 11.73 18.18
C ASP A 422 39.86 11.95 17.04
N PHE A 423 39.86 11.12 15.99
CA PHE A 423 39.03 11.31 14.79
C PHE A 423 37.53 11.50 15.11
N LEU A 424 36.95 10.66 15.97
CA LEU A 424 35.54 10.78 16.34
C LEU A 424 35.22 12.08 17.09
N GLN A 425 36.15 12.58 17.91
CA GLN A 425 35.99 13.88 18.58
C GLN A 425 36.01 15.01 17.54
N ARG A 426 36.84 14.89 16.50
CA ARG A 426 36.87 15.84 15.37
C ARG A 426 35.59 15.80 14.55
N VAL A 427 35.04 14.61 14.29
CA VAL A 427 33.75 14.44 13.60
C VAL A 427 32.62 15.06 14.43
N GLY A 428 32.54 14.75 15.73
CA GLY A 428 31.48 15.24 16.61
C GLY A 428 31.48 16.76 16.78
N ARG A 429 32.66 17.40 16.80
CA ARG A 429 32.76 18.87 16.86
C ARG A 429 32.54 19.57 15.51
N HIS A 430 32.60 18.82 14.39
CA HIS A 430 32.59 19.41 13.06
C HIS A 430 31.26 20.10 12.74
N SER A 431 30.12 19.57 13.21
CA SER A 431 28.82 20.24 13.08
C SER A 431 28.84 21.65 13.68
N HIS A 432 29.42 21.81 14.87
CA HIS A 432 29.57 23.11 15.53
C HIS A 432 30.55 24.04 14.79
N VAL A 433 31.56 23.49 14.13
CA VAL A 433 32.46 24.26 13.25
C VAL A 433 31.69 24.80 12.05
N VAL A 434 30.82 24.01 11.43
CA VAL A 434 29.98 24.48 10.31
C VAL A 434 28.94 25.50 10.80
N GLU A 435 28.29 25.27 11.94
CA GLU A 435 27.32 26.20 12.56
C GLU A 435 27.95 27.57 12.86
N SER A 436 29.20 27.61 13.31
CA SER A 436 29.90 28.87 13.57
C SER A 436 30.05 29.77 12.33
N CYS A 437 29.95 29.20 11.11
CA CYS A 437 30.00 29.97 9.86
C CYS A 437 28.72 30.75 9.58
N THR A 438 27.61 30.45 10.27
CA THR A 438 26.35 31.22 10.20
C THR A 438 26.56 32.68 10.60
N HIS A 439 27.47 32.92 11.56
CA HIS A 439 27.86 34.25 12.04
C HIS A 439 28.60 35.10 11.00
N GLY A 440 28.92 34.54 9.83
CA GLY A 440 29.50 35.22 8.66
C GLY A 440 28.49 35.60 7.58
N VAL A 441 27.20 35.34 7.80
CA VAL A 441 26.12 35.56 6.84
C VAL A 441 25.15 36.63 7.32
N ARG A 442 24.71 37.50 6.41
CA ARG A 442 23.51 38.33 6.61
C ARG A 442 22.32 37.62 5.97
N GLY A 443 21.34 37.17 6.77
CA GLY A 443 20.15 36.44 6.33
C GLY A 443 20.07 35.01 6.87
N SER A 444 19.03 34.26 6.48
CA SER A 444 18.78 32.89 6.93
C SER A 444 19.84 31.91 6.37
N PHE A 445 20.49 31.16 7.26
CA PHE A 445 21.41 30.07 6.92
C PHE A 445 20.67 28.73 7.03
N GLY A 446 20.23 28.18 5.90
CA GLY A 446 19.42 26.95 5.86
C GLY A 446 20.26 25.67 5.73
N THR A 447 19.59 24.51 5.75
CA THR A 447 20.21 23.18 5.57
C THR A 447 20.96 23.07 4.23
N ASP A 448 20.43 23.68 3.16
CA ASP A 448 21.11 23.72 1.87
C ASP A 448 22.42 24.51 1.94
N ASP A 449 22.51 25.53 2.80
CA ASP A 449 23.73 26.32 2.99
C ASP A 449 24.79 25.54 3.76
N PHE A 450 24.40 24.73 4.74
CA PHE A 450 25.29 23.80 5.43
C PHE A 450 26.00 22.86 4.45
N ILE A 451 25.22 22.16 3.62
CA ILE A 451 25.75 21.19 2.65
C ILE A 451 26.61 21.88 1.58
N ASN A 452 26.19 23.06 1.10
CA ASN A 452 26.94 23.81 0.10
C ASN A 452 28.26 24.37 0.65
N VAL A 453 28.29 24.80 1.91
CA VAL A 453 29.51 25.28 2.58
C VAL A 453 30.52 24.14 2.71
N GLN A 454 30.08 23.00 3.23
CA GLN A 454 30.95 21.84 3.40
C GLN A 454 31.45 21.29 2.06
N ARG A 455 30.55 21.16 1.07
CA ARG A 455 30.92 20.76 -0.29
C ARG A 455 31.96 21.69 -0.90
N GLY A 456 31.76 23.01 -0.79
CA GLY A 456 32.68 24.00 -1.33
C GLY A 456 34.06 23.94 -0.65
N ALA A 457 34.09 23.72 0.67
CA ALA A 457 35.34 23.57 1.43
C ALA A 457 36.12 22.30 1.01
N ILE A 458 35.45 21.15 0.93
CA ILE A 458 36.06 19.90 0.47
C ILE A 458 36.61 20.05 -0.95
N GLN A 459 35.83 20.61 -1.88
CA GLN A 459 36.25 20.84 -3.26
C GLN A 459 37.51 21.71 -3.35
N LEU A 460 37.55 22.79 -2.56
CA LEU A 460 38.68 23.71 -2.53
C LEU A 460 39.94 23.04 -1.93
N LEU A 461 39.80 22.29 -0.86
CA LEU A 461 40.92 21.60 -0.21
C LEU A 461 41.47 20.44 -1.05
N LEU A 462 40.61 19.68 -1.73
CA LEU A 462 41.02 18.66 -2.70
C LEU A 462 41.80 19.30 -3.87
N ALA A 463 41.32 20.43 -4.39
CA ALA A 463 42.02 21.18 -5.44
C ALA A 463 43.37 21.73 -4.95
N ARG A 464 43.44 22.25 -3.71
CA ARG A 464 44.67 22.70 -3.05
C ARG A 464 45.70 21.57 -2.92
N ARG A 465 45.24 20.33 -2.71
CA ARG A 465 46.08 19.12 -2.62
C ARG A 465 46.39 18.47 -3.97
N GLY A 466 45.94 19.05 -5.07
CA GLY A 466 46.20 18.54 -6.42
C GLY A 466 45.43 17.27 -6.77
N VAL A 467 44.31 16.99 -6.10
CA VAL A 467 43.47 15.81 -6.40
C VAL A 467 42.65 16.08 -7.67
N ASP A 468 42.88 15.27 -8.69
CA ASP A 468 42.16 15.35 -9.96
C ASP A 468 40.92 14.44 -10.02
N GLN A 469 40.11 14.58 -11.08
CA GLN A 469 38.87 13.81 -11.24
C GLN A 469 39.09 12.29 -11.38
N SER A 470 40.25 11.84 -11.87
CA SER A 470 40.55 10.42 -12.02
C SER A 470 40.72 9.72 -10.67
N GLN A 471 41.08 10.49 -9.63
CA GLN A 471 41.27 10.00 -8.27
C GLN A 471 39.97 9.94 -7.45
N TYR A 472 38.87 10.53 -7.95
CA TYR A 472 37.59 10.56 -7.22
C TYR A 472 36.97 9.18 -6.98
N LYS A 473 37.20 8.21 -7.88
CA LYS A 473 36.80 6.81 -7.66
C LYS A 473 37.47 6.22 -6.42
N GLY A 474 38.80 6.39 -6.33
CA GLY A 474 39.58 5.92 -5.18
C GLY A 474 39.21 6.66 -3.90
N LEU A 475 38.96 7.97 -4.00
CA LEU A 475 38.54 8.79 -2.88
C LEU A 475 37.16 8.38 -2.34
N LEU A 476 36.16 8.18 -3.21
CA LEU A 476 34.84 7.70 -2.82
C LEU A 476 34.91 6.31 -2.19
N GLN A 477 35.71 5.41 -2.75
CA GLN A 477 35.92 4.07 -2.18
C GLN A 477 36.59 4.14 -0.80
N SER A 478 37.62 4.97 -0.63
CA SER A 478 38.28 5.18 0.66
C SER A 478 37.33 5.77 1.70
N THR A 479 36.48 6.72 1.28
CA THR A 479 35.46 7.33 2.13
C THR A 479 34.44 6.29 2.60
N ILE A 480 33.92 5.45 1.70
CA ILE A 480 33.02 4.34 2.06
C ILE A 480 33.72 3.38 3.03
N ASN A 481 34.94 2.96 2.73
CA ASN A 481 35.66 1.97 3.54
C ASN A 481 35.98 2.46 4.96
N LYS A 482 36.29 3.75 5.13
CA LYS A 482 36.70 4.30 6.43
C LYS A 482 35.52 4.85 7.24
N PHE A 483 34.54 5.48 6.60
CA PHE A 483 33.45 6.16 7.31
C PHE A 483 32.20 5.29 7.50
N ALA A 484 31.90 4.36 6.58
CA ALA A 484 30.69 3.54 6.68
C ALA A 484 30.63 2.61 7.90
N PRO A 485 31.74 1.96 8.33
CA PRO A 485 31.74 1.15 9.55
C PRO A 485 31.39 1.98 10.79
N ILE A 486 32.02 3.16 10.91
CA ILE A 486 31.76 4.10 12.01
C ILE A 486 30.31 4.59 12.00
N ALA A 487 29.79 4.96 10.83
CA ALA A 487 28.42 5.43 10.71
C ALA A 487 27.39 4.35 11.08
N SER A 488 27.64 3.09 10.72
CA SER A 488 26.77 1.97 11.12
C SER A 488 26.76 1.78 12.63
N GLU A 489 27.92 1.85 13.29
CA GLU A 489 28.01 1.81 14.76
C GLU A 489 27.26 2.98 15.41
N LEU A 490 27.41 4.21 14.90
CA LEU A 490 26.71 5.40 15.39
C LEU A 490 25.18 5.29 15.20
N SER A 491 24.73 4.69 14.09
CA SER A 491 23.31 4.44 13.82
C SER A 491 22.73 3.44 14.83
N SER A 492 23.41 2.33 15.11
CA SER A 492 22.98 1.35 16.12
C SER A 492 23.01 1.94 17.55
N VAL A 493 23.98 2.81 17.88
CA VAL A 493 24.00 3.54 19.15
C VAL A 493 22.82 4.51 19.25
N SER A 494 22.49 5.23 18.18
CA SER A 494 21.34 6.14 18.13
C SER A 494 20.03 5.38 18.33
N LEU A 495 19.86 4.23 17.68
CA LEU A 495 18.73 3.33 17.88
C LEU A 495 18.66 2.85 19.34
N ALA A 496 19.76 2.40 19.92
CA ALA A 496 19.81 1.98 21.32
C ALA A 496 19.46 3.10 22.31
N CYS A 497 19.80 4.36 22.02
CA CYS A 497 19.36 5.50 22.81
C CYS A 497 17.84 5.70 22.71
N SER A 498 17.27 5.58 21.50
CA SER A 498 15.82 5.66 21.29
C SER A 498 15.05 4.53 22.01
N GLU A 499 15.67 3.37 22.17
CA GLU A 499 15.18 2.23 22.97
C GLU A 499 15.38 2.40 24.48
N GLY A 500 15.97 3.50 24.94
CA GLY A 500 16.15 3.82 26.35
C GLY A 500 17.41 3.25 27.00
N LYS A 501 18.31 2.59 26.26
CA LYS A 501 19.52 1.95 26.84
C LYS A 501 20.58 2.93 27.33
N PHE A 502 20.65 4.14 26.75
CA PHE A 502 21.60 5.19 27.11
C PHE A 502 20.92 6.53 27.40
N GLY A 503 19.83 6.53 28.19
CA GLY A 503 19.19 7.76 28.67
C GLY A 503 18.02 8.31 27.83
N GLY A 504 17.57 7.57 26.81
CA GLY A 504 16.35 7.91 26.05
C GLY A 504 16.53 8.96 24.93
N PRO A 505 15.43 9.42 24.31
CA PRO A 505 15.44 10.31 23.13
C PRO A 505 16.02 11.73 23.35
N GLY A 506 16.36 12.08 24.59
CA GLY A 506 16.94 13.37 24.95
C GLY A 506 18.39 13.30 25.43
N SER A 507 19.03 12.12 25.39
CA SER A 507 20.37 11.93 25.97
C SER A 507 21.47 12.60 25.14
N ASP A 508 22.53 13.03 25.82
CA ASP A 508 23.71 13.63 25.16
C ASP A 508 24.46 12.61 24.29
N VAL A 509 24.34 11.31 24.61
CA VAL A 509 24.83 10.21 23.77
C VAL A 509 24.13 10.21 22.41
N LEU A 510 22.79 10.34 22.38
CA LEU A 510 22.04 10.37 21.12
C LEU A 510 22.39 11.60 20.28
N LYS A 511 22.42 12.79 20.89
CA LYS A 511 22.76 14.03 20.20
C LYS A 511 24.15 13.94 19.55
N SER A 512 25.13 13.45 20.30
CA SER A 512 26.51 13.32 19.83
C SER A 512 26.66 12.25 18.75
N ALA A 513 25.97 11.12 18.89
CA ALA A 513 26.00 10.04 17.90
C ALA A 513 25.35 10.48 16.57
N MET A 514 24.20 11.17 16.63
CA MET A 514 23.51 11.70 15.46
C MET A 514 24.32 12.80 14.75
N ALA A 515 24.90 13.74 15.51
CA ALA A 515 25.75 14.80 14.95
C ALA A 515 26.95 14.20 14.20
N ALA A 516 27.59 13.19 14.79
CA ALA A 516 28.71 12.50 14.16
C ALA A 516 28.27 11.72 12.91
N TYR A 517 27.14 11.03 12.97
CA TYR A 517 26.57 10.29 11.83
C TYR A 517 26.30 11.22 10.64
N LEU A 518 25.58 12.32 10.87
CA LEU A 518 25.20 13.29 9.83
C LEU A 518 26.43 13.95 9.20
N THR A 519 27.49 14.18 9.99
CA THR A 519 28.77 14.69 9.49
C THR A 519 29.41 13.71 8.50
N LEU A 520 29.49 12.42 8.85
CA LEU A 520 30.04 11.39 7.97
C LEU A 520 29.18 11.17 6.72
N GLU A 521 27.85 11.24 6.88
CA GLU A 521 26.91 11.15 5.77
C GLU A 521 27.13 12.28 4.77
N THR A 522 27.29 13.51 5.26
CA THR A 522 27.50 14.69 4.41
C THR A 522 28.82 14.61 3.63
N HIS A 523 29.87 14.02 4.22
CA HIS A 523 31.12 13.73 3.52
C HIS A 523 30.91 12.74 2.37
N VAL A 524 30.22 11.61 2.62
CA VAL A 524 29.94 10.62 1.57
C VAL A 524 29.08 11.21 0.46
N ARG A 525 28.02 11.96 0.81
CA ARG A 525 27.17 12.68 -0.15
C ARG A 525 27.99 13.65 -1.00
N THR A 526 28.91 14.39 -0.38
CA THR A 526 29.81 15.32 -1.09
C THR A 526 30.71 14.60 -2.09
N MET A 527 31.34 13.49 -1.67
CA MET A 527 32.19 12.69 -2.57
C MET A 527 31.40 12.03 -3.69
N LEU A 528 30.13 11.67 -3.43
CA LEU A 528 29.22 11.13 -4.43
C LEU A 528 28.84 12.18 -5.49
N VAL A 529 28.64 13.45 -5.12
CA VAL A 529 28.43 14.56 -6.07
C VAL A 529 29.67 14.77 -6.95
N LEU A 530 30.85 14.61 -6.38
CA LEU A 530 32.12 14.85 -7.07
C LEU A 530 32.45 13.76 -8.10
N ALA A 531 32.08 12.51 -7.83
CA ALA A 531 32.36 11.38 -8.72
C ALA A 531 31.55 11.47 -10.04
N PRO A 532 32.18 11.27 -11.21
CA PRO A 532 31.49 11.20 -12.49
C PRO A 532 30.43 10.10 -12.53
N LYS A 533 29.37 10.30 -13.32
CA LYS A 533 28.26 9.35 -13.45
C LYS A 533 28.74 7.93 -13.81
N ASP A 534 29.69 7.83 -14.74
CA ASP A 534 30.24 6.55 -15.20
C ASP A 534 30.99 5.82 -14.07
N THR A 535 31.72 6.56 -13.23
CA THR A 535 32.39 6.02 -12.03
C THR A 535 31.38 5.46 -11.03
N LEU A 536 30.24 6.13 -10.84
CA LEU A 536 29.19 5.66 -9.93
C LEU A 536 28.51 4.37 -10.46
N GLU A 537 28.32 4.28 -11.76
CA GLU A 537 27.78 3.08 -12.43
C GLU A 537 28.74 1.89 -12.32
N GLU A 538 30.04 2.12 -12.54
CA GLU A 538 31.09 1.11 -12.32
C GLU A 538 31.16 0.61 -10.87
N MET A 539 30.92 1.49 -9.90
CA MET A 539 30.86 1.14 -8.48
C MET A 539 29.53 0.48 -8.07
N GLY A 540 28.60 0.31 -9.00
CA GLY A 540 27.29 -0.31 -8.75
C GLY A 540 26.34 0.54 -7.91
N VAL A 541 26.56 1.87 -7.86
CA VAL A 541 25.70 2.82 -7.16
C VAL A 541 24.58 3.25 -8.09
N ARG A 542 23.44 2.57 -8.02
CA ARG A 542 22.28 2.75 -8.90
C ARG A 542 21.31 3.82 -8.38
N GLY A 543 20.65 4.55 -9.28
CA GLY A 543 19.59 5.50 -8.97
C GLY A 543 19.35 6.52 -10.09
N ALA A 544 18.11 6.98 -10.24
CA ALA A 544 17.70 7.87 -11.34
C ALA A 544 18.26 9.30 -11.21
N ASN A 545 18.50 9.75 -9.97
CA ASN A 545 19.06 11.05 -9.64
C ASN A 545 20.04 10.94 -8.46
N PHE A 546 20.67 12.07 -8.09
CA PHE A 546 21.64 12.13 -7.00
C PHE A 546 21.05 11.64 -5.67
N ASP A 547 19.85 12.10 -5.30
CA ASP A 547 19.24 11.78 -4.01
C ASP A 547 18.96 10.28 -3.89
N GLN A 548 18.49 9.64 -4.95
CA GLN A 548 18.23 8.21 -4.97
C GLN A 548 19.52 7.39 -4.94
N ARG A 549 20.58 7.86 -5.61
CA ARG A 549 21.92 7.22 -5.54
C ARG A 549 22.51 7.32 -4.14
N ALA A 550 22.38 8.48 -3.50
CA ALA A 550 22.84 8.71 -2.15
C ALA A 550 22.07 7.85 -1.14
N LEU A 551 20.74 7.82 -1.23
CA LEU A 551 19.89 7.00 -0.36
C LEU A 551 20.24 5.51 -0.48
N ASN A 552 20.26 4.98 -1.71
CA ASN A 552 20.57 3.57 -1.96
C ASN A 552 21.96 3.17 -1.43
N LEU A 553 22.95 4.07 -1.55
CA LEU A 553 24.28 3.82 -1.03
C LEU A 553 24.29 3.84 0.51
N LEU A 554 23.68 4.84 1.13
CA LEU A 554 23.64 5.01 2.58
C LEU A 554 22.88 3.88 3.28
N GLU A 555 21.71 3.46 2.77
CA GLU A 555 20.98 2.30 3.29
C GLU A 555 21.85 1.03 3.27
N LYS A 556 22.63 0.84 2.20
CA LYS A 556 23.47 -0.35 2.02
C LYS A 556 24.71 -0.37 2.92
N VAL A 557 25.29 0.79 3.23
CA VAL A 557 26.61 0.88 3.88
C VAL A 557 26.63 1.58 5.24
N PHE A 558 25.74 2.53 5.52
CA PHE A 558 25.70 3.33 6.75
C PHE A 558 24.64 2.86 7.75
N GLN A 559 23.67 2.05 7.33
CA GLN A 559 22.57 1.59 8.18
C GLN A 559 22.64 0.08 8.46
N ARG A 560 23.86 -0.48 8.51
CA ARG A 560 24.04 -1.88 8.89
C ARG A 560 23.86 -2.01 10.40
N ASP A 561 23.08 -3.00 10.80
CA ASP A 561 22.87 -3.26 12.22
C ASP A 561 24.15 -3.84 12.85
N VAL A 562 24.72 -3.11 13.81
CA VAL A 562 25.89 -3.52 14.58
C VAL A 562 25.46 -3.78 16.03
N PRO A 563 25.59 -5.02 16.54
CA PRO A 563 25.28 -5.32 17.94
C PRO A 563 26.11 -4.46 18.90
N LEU A 564 25.51 -4.00 20.01
CA LEU A 564 26.19 -3.14 20.99
C LEU A 564 27.44 -3.78 21.63
N GLU A 565 27.51 -5.12 21.68
CA GLU A 565 28.68 -5.87 22.14
C GLU A 565 29.85 -5.82 21.14
N GLU A 566 29.59 -5.48 19.88
CA GLU A 566 30.57 -5.42 18.78
C GLU A 566 31.03 -4.00 18.43
N VAL A 567 30.38 -2.99 19.02
CA VAL A 567 30.76 -1.57 18.85
C VAL A 567 32.23 -1.35 19.24
N SER A 568 32.94 -0.58 18.42
CA SER A 568 34.37 -0.34 18.55
C SER A 568 34.74 0.47 19.80
N ASP A 569 35.97 0.31 20.29
CA ASP A 569 36.47 1.05 21.46
C ASP A 569 36.37 2.58 21.31
N PRO A 570 36.64 3.20 20.14
CA PRO A 570 36.43 4.63 19.96
C PRO A 570 34.97 5.09 20.17
N ILE A 571 33.99 4.29 19.74
CA ILE A 571 32.56 4.60 19.97
C ILE A 571 32.16 4.31 21.41
N ARG A 572 32.72 3.29 22.07
CA ARG A 572 32.53 3.06 23.52
C ARG A 572 33.04 4.23 24.35
N VAL A 573 34.19 4.80 23.99
CA VAL A 573 34.73 6.02 24.60
C VAL A 573 33.79 7.20 24.40
N LEU A 574 33.22 7.37 23.21
CA LEU A 574 32.22 8.40 22.93
C LEU A 574 30.98 8.27 23.84
N ILE A 575 30.42 7.07 23.96
CA ILE A 575 29.25 6.78 24.82
C ILE A 575 29.56 7.14 26.28
N ARG A 576 30.72 6.70 26.79
CA ARG A 576 31.16 6.97 28.17
C ARG A 576 31.39 8.45 28.44
N SER A 577 31.97 9.17 27.49
CA SER A 577 32.23 10.61 27.62
C SER A 577 30.96 11.47 27.72
N HIS A 578 29.82 10.94 27.25
CA HIS A 578 28.50 11.61 27.32
C HIS A 578 27.56 10.93 28.35
N GLY A 579 28.12 10.27 29.37
CA GLY A 579 27.37 9.73 30.51
C GLY A 579 26.68 8.39 30.27
N GLY A 580 26.85 7.75 29.11
CA GLY A 580 26.33 6.41 28.83
C GLY A 580 27.20 5.31 29.45
N HIS A 581 26.57 4.28 30.02
CA HIS A 581 27.28 3.11 30.52
C HIS A 581 27.29 1.99 29.47
N ILE A 582 28.48 1.56 29.05
CA ILE A 582 28.69 0.42 28.15
C ILE A 582 29.88 -0.40 28.64
N GLU A 583 29.70 -1.72 28.73
CA GLU A 583 30.75 -2.66 29.16
C GLU A 583 31.93 -2.69 28.17
N ASP A 584 33.10 -3.17 28.59
CA ASP A 584 34.23 -3.40 27.68
C ASP A 584 33.96 -4.60 26.77
N MET A 585 34.50 -4.59 25.56
CA MET A 585 34.37 -5.72 24.62
C MET A 585 35.06 -6.97 25.17
N SER A 586 34.35 -8.10 25.21
CA SER A 586 34.89 -9.37 25.70
C SER A 586 35.96 -9.95 24.76
N GLU A 587 36.88 -10.76 25.30
CA GLU A 587 37.95 -11.38 24.53
C GLU A 587 37.43 -12.38 23.48
N GLU A 588 36.29 -13.03 23.77
CA GLU A 588 35.57 -13.92 22.85
C GLU A 588 34.96 -13.16 21.65
N VAL A 589 34.33 -12.00 21.91
CA VAL A 589 33.82 -11.12 20.84
C VAL A 589 34.97 -10.53 20.03
N ARG A 590 36.08 -10.15 20.68
CA ARG A 590 37.29 -9.66 20.00
C ARG A 590 37.89 -10.72 19.08
N ALA A 591 37.97 -11.97 19.50
CA ALA A 591 38.43 -13.09 18.67
C ALA A 591 37.46 -13.39 17.52
N ARG A 592 36.14 -13.34 17.76
CA ARG A 592 35.10 -13.48 16.73
C ARG A 592 35.19 -12.39 15.67
N LEU A 593 35.34 -11.12 16.07
CA LEU A 593 35.51 -9.99 15.15
C LEU A 593 36.82 -10.05 14.37
N THR A 594 37.90 -10.52 14.99
CA THR A 594 39.18 -10.76 14.32
C THR A 594 39.05 -11.86 13.25
N ASN A 595 38.37 -12.97 13.58
CA ASN A 595 38.05 -14.03 12.63
C ASN A 595 37.06 -13.57 11.55
N THR A 596 36.14 -12.66 11.87
CA THR A 596 35.19 -12.06 10.91
C THR A 596 35.92 -11.12 9.97
N ARG A 597 36.90 -10.34 10.45
CA ARG A 597 37.78 -9.49 9.62
C ARG A 597 38.66 -10.33 8.69
N LEU A 598 39.26 -11.41 9.20
CA LEU A 598 39.97 -12.41 8.38
C LEU A 598 39.02 -13.07 7.36
N SER A 599 37.77 -13.34 7.75
CA SER A 599 36.72 -13.86 6.87
C SER A 599 36.21 -12.82 5.85
N GLN A 600 36.29 -11.52 6.13
CA GLN A 600 35.96 -10.42 5.22
C GLN A 600 37.10 -10.18 4.21
N GLU A 601 38.35 -10.33 4.62
CA GLU A 601 39.51 -10.40 3.72
C GLU A 601 39.39 -11.66 2.83
N GLN A 602 38.97 -12.80 3.38
CA GLN A 602 38.60 -14.01 2.63
C GLN A 602 37.37 -13.77 1.72
N ALA A 603 36.40 -12.94 2.15
CA ALA A 603 35.22 -12.60 1.38
C ALA A 603 35.55 -11.66 0.20
N GLN A 604 36.56 -10.79 0.31
CA GLN A 604 37.09 -10.03 -0.83
C GLN A 604 37.77 -10.96 -1.84
N VAL A 605 38.53 -11.96 -1.37
CA VAL A 605 39.08 -13.02 -2.23
C VAL A 605 37.94 -13.82 -2.89
N ASN A 606 36.89 -14.19 -2.13
CA ASN A 606 35.72 -14.90 -2.66
C ASN A 606 34.86 -14.04 -3.60
N THR A 607 34.75 -12.73 -3.37
CA THR A 607 34.07 -11.78 -4.28
C THR A 607 34.86 -11.64 -5.58
N GLY A 608 36.20 -11.60 -5.50
CA GLY A 608 37.07 -11.65 -6.68
C GLY A 608 36.91 -12.95 -7.47
N ARG A 609 36.83 -14.09 -6.75
CA ARG A 609 36.58 -15.41 -7.34
C ARG A 609 35.19 -15.53 -7.99
N GLU A 610 34.15 -15.04 -7.31
CA GLU A 610 32.77 -15.03 -7.83
C GLU A 610 32.64 -14.09 -9.03
N LYS A 611 33.32 -12.93 -9.00
CA LYS A 611 33.38 -12.01 -10.14
C LYS A 611 34.11 -12.65 -11.33
N ALA A 612 35.24 -13.32 -11.10
CA ALA A 612 35.96 -14.04 -12.15
C ALA A 612 35.10 -15.17 -12.75
N LEU A 613 34.41 -15.95 -11.92
CA LEU A 613 33.47 -16.99 -12.35
C LEU A 613 32.34 -16.41 -13.21
N LYS A 614 31.63 -15.37 -12.71
CA LYS A 614 30.52 -14.74 -13.44
C LYS A 614 30.98 -14.10 -14.74
N THR A 615 32.13 -13.43 -14.74
CA THR A 615 32.69 -12.79 -15.95
C THR A 615 33.06 -13.84 -16.99
N THR A 616 33.73 -14.92 -16.58
CA THR A 616 34.15 -15.99 -17.50
C THR A 616 32.95 -16.77 -18.03
N LEU A 617 31.96 -17.10 -17.19
CA LEU A 617 30.71 -17.73 -17.65
C LEU A 617 29.93 -16.81 -18.60
N ALA A 618 29.93 -15.49 -18.39
CA ALA A 618 29.25 -14.54 -19.29
C ALA A 618 29.89 -14.46 -20.69
N GLU A 619 31.15 -14.88 -20.87
CA GLU A 619 31.78 -15.00 -22.20
C GLU A 619 31.17 -16.14 -23.02
N PHE A 620 30.73 -17.22 -22.36
CA PHE A 620 30.09 -18.39 -22.98
C PHE A 620 28.56 -18.36 -22.95
N PHE A 621 27.99 -17.60 -22.01
CA PHE A 621 26.56 -17.51 -21.75
C PHE A 621 26.17 -16.06 -21.41
N PRO A 622 26.18 -15.13 -22.38
CA PRO A 622 25.95 -13.71 -22.14
C PRO A 622 24.56 -13.47 -21.55
N SER A 623 24.48 -12.74 -20.43
CA SER A 623 23.22 -12.37 -19.78
C SER A 623 22.80 -10.96 -20.20
N GLY A 624 21.96 -10.84 -21.24
CA GLY A 624 21.43 -9.55 -21.69
C GLY A 624 20.22 -9.09 -20.86
N THR A 625 20.31 -7.90 -20.26
CA THR A 625 19.14 -7.10 -19.88
C THR A 625 18.47 -6.55 -21.14
N GLY A 626 17.41 -7.20 -21.62
CA GLY A 626 16.53 -6.65 -22.66
C GLY A 626 16.78 -7.21 -24.07
N GLY A 627 16.06 -8.29 -24.38
CA GLY A 627 15.40 -8.48 -25.68
C GLY A 627 16.22 -8.95 -26.89
N ASN A 628 17.54 -8.78 -26.95
CA ASN A 628 18.33 -9.25 -28.09
C ASN A 628 19.55 -10.05 -27.62
N LEU A 629 19.45 -11.37 -27.68
CA LEU A 629 20.56 -12.32 -27.55
C LEU A 629 20.98 -12.77 -28.95
N GLU A 630 22.28 -12.81 -29.24
CA GLU A 630 22.76 -13.79 -30.23
C GLU A 630 22.39 -15.18 -29.69
N GLU A 631 21.68 -15.99 -30.48
CA GLU A 631 21.15 -17.29 -30.02
C GLU A 631 22.27 -18.23 -29.55
N ASN A 632 23.49 -18.07 -30.07
CA ASN A 632 24.70 -18.75 -29.63
C ASN A 632 25.92 -17.81 -29.71
N PRO A 633 26.68 -17.62 -28.62
CA PRO A 633 27.86 -16.75 -28.62
C PRO A 633 29.03 -17.40 -29.37
N ILE A 634 29.97 -16.58 -29.87
CA ILE A 634 31.18 -17.05 -30.57
C ILE A 634 31.95 -18.12 -29.77
N MET A 635 32.01 -17.98 -28.45
CA MET A 635 32.69 -18.93 -27.56
C MET A 635 32.01 -20.31 -27.51
N PHE A 636 30.69 -20.39 -27.74
CA PHE A 636 29.97 -21.66 -27.85
C PHE A 636 30.37 -22.41 -29.12
N TYR A 637 30.40 -21.72 -30.27
CA TYR A 637 30.89 -22.31 -31.52
C TYR A 637 32.36 -22.73 -31.42
N THR A 638 33.18 -21.94 -30.73
CA THR A 638 34.58 -22.30 -30.45
C THR A 638 34.68 -23.58 -29.62
N ALA A 639 33.82 -23.74 -28.61
CA ALA A 639 33.75 -24.97 -27.82
C ALA A 639 33.32 -26.19 -28.65
N PHE A 640 32.34 -26.00 -29.54
CA PHE A 640 31.88 -27.04 -30.44
C PHE A 640 32.96 -27.47 -31.43
N ASP A 641 33.63 -26.51 -32.08
CA ASP A 641 34.73 -26.77 -33.01
C ASP A 641 35.92 -27.48 -32.34
N GLU A 642 36.20 -27.17 -31.08
CA GLU A 642 37.25 -27.84 -30.32
C GLU A 642 36.85 -29.27 -29.96
N ALA A 643 35.62 -29.49 -29.50
CA ALA A 643 35.10 -30.82 -29.18
C ALA A 643 35.02 -31.73 -30.42
N LEU A 644 34.72 -31.16 -31.59
CA LEU A 644 34.71 -31.87 -32.89
C LEU A 644 36.07 -32.45 -33.27
N LYS A 645 37.18 -31.90 -32.77
CA LYS A 645 38.53 -32.43 -33.06
C LYS A 645 38.80 -33.74 -32.34
N THR A 646 38.14 -33.99 -31.21
CA THR A 646 38.44 -35.10 -30.29
C THR A 646 37.30 -36.11 -30.13
N HIS A 647 36.07 -35.76 -30.52
CA HIS A 647 34.88 -36.60 -30.36
C HIS A 647 34.05 -36.70 -31.65
N ASP A 648 33.33 -37.82 -31.83
CA ASP A 648 32.33 -37.95 -32.89
C ASP A 648 31.05 -37.22 -32.47
N LEU A 649 30.83 -36.05 -33.06
CA LEU A 649 29.65 -35.21 -32.86
C LEU A 649 28.75 -35.18 -34.11
N THR A 650 28.86 -36.17 -34.99
CA THR A 650 28.05 -36.23 -36.22
C THR A 650 26.55 -36.19 -35.92
N GLY A 651 25.79 -35.42 -36.69
CA GLY A 651 24.35 -35.27 -36.46
C GLY A 651 23.97 -34.27 -35.36
N LEU A 652 24.94 -33.65 -34.67
CA LEU A 652 24.70 -32.41 -33.91
C LEU A 652 24.72 -31.22 -34.86
N ASP A 653 23.70 -30.37 -34.75
CA ASP A 653 23.62 -29.10 -35.44
C ASP A 653 23.78 -27.98 -34.40
N PRO A 654 24.93 -27.28 -34.36
CA PRO A 654 25.20 -26.26 -33.34
C PRO A 654 24.19 -25.11 -33.41
N ASP A 655 23.57 -24.85 -34.57
CA ASP A 655 22.56 -23.80 -34.72
C ASP A 655 21.20 -24.19 -34.10
N ARG A 656 20.95 -25.49 -33.89
CA ARG A 656 19.74 -25.99 -33.22
C ARG A 656 19.91 -26.18 -31.72
N ILE A 657 21.15 -26.07 -31.21
CA ILE A 657 21.47 -26.26 -29.82
C ILE A 657 21.51 -24.89 -29.15
N LYS A 658 20.78 -24.74 -28.04
CA LYS A 658 20.85 -23.52 -27.23
C LYS A 658 21.98 -23.60 -26.22
N ALA A 659 22.96 -22.70 -26.31
CA ALA A 659 24.10 -22.66 -25.40
C ALA A 659 23.69 -22.63 -23.91
N ILE A 660 22.59 -21.94 -23.57
CA ILE A 660 22.11 -21.80 -22.19
C ILE A 660 21.86 -23.14 -21.48
N ASN A 661 21.52 -24.20 -22.22
CA ASN A 661 21.27 -25.54 -21.66
C ASN A 661 22.56 -26.18 -21.08
N MET A 662 23.73 -25.63 -21.39
CA MET A 662 25.04 -26.06 -20.89
C MET A 662 25.57 -25.16 -19.77
N TYR A 663 24.86 -24.09 -19.42
CA TYR A 663 25.27 -23.16 -18.36
C TYR A 663 25.39 -23.86 -17.02
N LYS A 664 24.39 -24.66 -16.63
CA LYS A 664 24.35 -25.29 -15.31
C LYS A 664 25.45 -26.34 -15.13
N PRO A 665 25.68 -27.28 -16.07
CA PRO A 665 26.84 -28.16 -16.05
C PRO A 665 28.17 -27.41 -15.98
N ALA A 666 28.35 -26.36 -16.79
CA ALA A 666 29.58 -25.56 -16.79
C ALA A 666 29.79 -24.81 -15.47
N GLN A 667 28.73 -24.27 -14.89
CA GLN A 667 28.75 -23.64 -13.57
C GLN A 667 29.16 -24.64 -12.49
N ASP A 668 28.55 -25.82 -12.48
CA ASP A 668 28.82 -26.83 -11.45
C ASP A 668 30.26 -27.38 -11.58
N ALA A 669 30.75 -27.59 -12.80
CA ALA A 669 32.14 -27.96 -13.07
C ALA A 669 33.13 -26.89 -12.59
N CYS A 670 32.84 -25.61 -12.85
CA CYS A 670 33.65 -24.51 -12.34
C CYS A 670 33.63 -24.43 -10.82
N LEU A 671 32.46 -24.60 -10.18
CA LEU A 671 32.34 -24.59 -8.73
C LEU A 671 33.11 -25.75 -8.09
N GLN A 672 33.06 -26.94 -8.67
CA GLN A 672 33.84 -28.09 -8.22
C GLN A 672 35.35 -27.84 -8.39
N TRP A 673 35.78 -27.37 -9.56
CA TRP A 673 37.19 -27.04 -9.80
C TRP A 673 37.70 -25.95 -8.84
N MET A 674 36.87 -24.94 -8.55
CA MET A 674 37.17 -23.90 -7.58
C MET A 674 37.30 -24.43 -6.14
N GLN A 675 36.57 -25.48 -5.75
CA GLN A 675 36.74 -26.12 -4.44
C GLN A 675 38.10 -26.79 -4.30
N GLU A 676 38.60 -27.39 -5.39
CA GLU A 676 39.88 -28.10 -5.43
C GLU A 676 41.10 -27.17 -5.56
N HIS A 677 40.89 -25.90 -5.94
CA HIS A 677 41.95 -24.89 -6.14
C HIS A 677 41.76 -23.66 -5.23
N PRO A 678 42.20 -23.74 -3.95
CA PRO A 678 42.11 -22.63 -2.99
C PRO A 678 43.19 -21.57 -3.27
N GLY A 679 42.84 -20.54 -4.04
CA GLY A 679 43.72 -19.42 -4.39
C GLY A 679 43.07 -18.39 -5.33
N PRO A 680 43.82 -17.37 -5.79
CA PRO A 680 43.38 -16.49 -6.88
C PRO A 680 43.09 -17.33 -8.12
N ILE A 681 41.96 -17.06 -8.78
CA ILE A 681 41.55 -17.81 -9.97
C ILE A 681 42.13 -17.13 -11.21
N ASP A 682 42.77 -17.93 -12.06
CA ASP A 682 43.11 -17.53 -13.42
C ASP A 682 41.89 -17.73 -14.33
N PRO A 683 41.33 -16.65 -14.94
CA PRO A 683 40.24 -16.78 -15.90
C PRO A 683 40.56 -17.73 -17.06
N ALA A 684 41.82 -17.86 -17.48
CA ALA A 684 42.19 -18.78 -18.56
C ALA A 684 41.95 -20.25 -18.18
N GLN A 685 42.19 -20.63 -16.92
CA GLN A 685 41.93 -21.99 -16.43
C GLN A 685 40.43 -22.26 -16.31
N LEU A 686 39.64 -21.28 -15.85
CA LEU A 686 38.18 -21.39 -15.85
C LEU A 686 37.62 -21.56 -17.27
N ARG A 687 38.16 -20.85 -18.27
CA ARG A 687 37.75 -21.04 -19.68
C ARG A 687 37.94 -22.49 -20.13
N THR A 688 39.06 -23.12 -19.79
CA THR A 688 39.30 -24.54 -20.11
C THR A 688 38.28 -25.45 -19.44
N VAL A 689 37.99 -25.23 -18.16
CA VAL A 689 36.98 -26.02 -17.42
C VAL A 689 35.58 -25.87 -18.05
N ILE A 690 35.21 -24.66 -18.47
CA ILE A 690 33.94 -24.41 -19.17
C ILE A 690 33.92 -25.13 -20.53
N MET A 691 34.99 -25.02 -21.32
CA MET A 691 35.13 -25.68 -22.63
C MET A 691 35.01 -27.22 -22.50
N ASP A 692 35.71 -27.82 -21.54
CA ASP A 692 35.68 -29.27 -21.31
C ASP A 692 34.29 -29.74 -20.86
N SER A 693 33.60 -28.95 -20.01
CA SER A 693 32.24 -29.23 -19.58
C SER A 693 31.22 -29.13 -20.72
N ILE A 694 31.36 -28.13 -21.59
CA ILE A 694 30.57 -27.98 -22.82
C ILE A 694 30.82 -29.15 -23.77
N ALA A 695 32.08 -29.55 -23.99
CA ALA A 695 32.45 -30.70 -24.81
C ALA A 695 31.81 -31.99 -24.29
N THR A 696 31.86 -32.23 -22.98
CA THR A 696 31.19 -33.36 -22.32
C THR A 696 29.68 -33.33 -22.57
N SER A 697 29.05 -32.16 -22.46
CA SER A 697 27.62 -31.97 -22.72
C SER A 697 27.22 -32.27 -24.18
N PHE A 698 28.10 -31.99 -25.16
CA PHE A 698 27.89 -32.38 -26.56
C PHE A 698 27.96 -33.89 -26.75
N VAL A 699 28.93 -34.57 -26.12
CA VAL A 699 29.06 -36.04 -26.20
C VAL A 699 27.82 -36.72 -25.60
N GLU A 700 27.33 -36.24 -24.47
CA GLU A 700 26.10 -36.75 -23.85
C GLU A 700 24.86 -36.51 -24.73
N LEU A 701 24.75 -35.31 -25.33
CA LEU A 701 23.68 -35.00 -26.26
C LEU A 701 23.69 -35.93 -27.47
N LYS A 702 24.86 -36.18 -28.07
CA LYS A 702 25.04 -37.13 -29.17
C LYS A 702 24.60 -38.55 -28.77
N ALA A 703 25.00 -39.01 -27.58
CA ALA A 703 24.58 -40.32 -27.08
C ALA A 703 23.04 -40.41 -26.93
N THR A 704 22.37 -39.33 -26.50
CA THR A 704 20.90 -39.28 -26.47
C THR A 704 20.31 -39.34 -27.89
N LEU A 705 20.87 -38.64 -28.87
CA LEU A 705 20.40 -38.70 -30.27
C LEU A 705 20.54 -40.11 -30.86
N ASP A 706 21.63 -40.81 -30.58
CA ASP A 706 21.84 -42.20 -31.00
C ASP A 706 20.80 -43.14 -30.38
N ARG A 707 20.49 -42.98 -29.09
CA ARG A 707 19.43 -43.74 -28.42
C ARG A 707 18.04 -43.48 -29.00
N ILE A 708 17.78 -42.27 -29.52
CA ILE A 708 16.53 -41.95 -30.22
C ILE A 708 16.46 -42.71 -31.56
N ASP A 709 17.58 -42.87 -32.26
CA ASP A 709 17.63 -43.67 -33.49
C ASP A 709 17.32 -45.14 -33.23
N GLU A 710 17.76 -45.67 -32.09
CA GLU A 710 17.51 -47.04 -31.64
C GLU A 710 16.05 -47.32 -31.24
N LEU A 711 15.21 -46.30 -31.03
CA LEU A 711 13.79 -46.49 -30.70
C LEU A 711 13.07 -47.28 -31.80
N PRO A 712 12.10 -48.16 -31.47
CA PRO A 712 11.44 -48.99 -32.47
C PRO A 712 10.61 -48.18 -33.48
N GLU A 713 10.46 -48.68 -34.71
CA GLU A 713 9.51 -48.12 -35.69
C GLU A 713 8.12 -48.79 -35.57
N PRO A 714 7.02 -48.04 -35.81
CA PRO A 714 5.67 -48.59 -35.72
C PRO A 714 5.42 -49.64 -36.81
N ARG A 715 4.85 -50.79 -36.42
CA ARG A 715 4.40 -51.85 -37.36
C ARG A 715 2.98 -51.54 -37.84
N ARG A 716 2.63 -51.96 -39.06
CA ARG A 716 1.40 -51.55 -39.77
C ARG A 716 0.08 -51.74 -39.00
N ASP A 717 0.00 -52.64 -38.02
CA ASP A 717 -1.26 -52.99 -37.35
C ASP A 717 -1.29 -52.76 -35.82
N ASP A 718 -0.16 -52.44 -35.17
CA ASP A 718 -0.11 -52.22 -33.71
C ASP A 718 0.66 -50.94 -33.36
N ARG A 719 -0.02 -49.99 -32.71
CA ARG A 719 0.62 -48.83 -32.06
C ARG A 719 1.29 -49.30 -30.77
N LEU A 720 2.53 -49.76 -30.88
CA LEU A 720 3.36 -50.09 -29.72
C LEU A 720 3.80 -48.77 -29.04
N GLU A 721 3.55 -48.63 -27.73
CA GLU A 721 4.02 -47.47 -26.97
C GLU A 721 5.56 -47.37 -27.06
N GLY A 722 6.07 -46.17 -27.34
CA GLY A 722 7.50 -45.93 -27.55
C GLY A 722 8.04 -46.23 -28.95
N ALA A 723 7.17 -46.55 -29.93
CA ALA A 723 7.56 -46.70 -31.32
C ALA A 723 7.26 -45.43 -32.15
N PHE A 724 8.27 -44.91 -32.86
CA PHE A 724 8.19 -43.64 -33.61
C PHE A 724 8.71 -43.80 -35.04
N THR A 725 8.03 -43.17 -36.00
CA THR A 725 8.48 -43.08 -37.40
C THR A 725 9.75 -42.25 -37.54
N ALA A 726 10.48 -42.38 -38.64
CA ALA A 726 11.67 -41.57 -38.92
C ALA A 726 11.41 -40.05 -38.83
N GLN A 727 10.24 -39.58 -39.30
CA GLN A 727 9.84 -38.18 -39.20
C GLN A 727 9.61 -37.76 -37.73
N GLN A 728 8.96 -38.60 -36.93
CA GLN A 728 8.75 -38.33 -35.51
C GLN A 728 10.08 -38.35 -34.74
N LYS A 729 10.98 -39.30 -35.01
CA LYS A 729 12.33 -39.32 -34.43
C LYS A 729 13.08 -38.02 -34.72
N THR A 730 12.97 -37.49 -35.93
CA THR A 730 13.57 -36.19 -36.28
C THR A 730 13.04 -35.05 -35.39
N VAL A 731 11.72 -34.98 -35.18
CA VAL A 731 11.10 -34.01 -34.26
C VAL A 731 11.58 -34.20 -32.81
N ILE A 732 11.72 -35.45 -32.35
CA ILE A 732 12.24 -35.75 -31.01
C ILE A 732 13.69 -35.27 -30.87
N LYS A 733 14.54 -35.49 -31.88
CA LYS A 733 15.93 -35.02 -31.91
C LYS A 733 16.00 -33.50 -31.88
N ASP A 734 15.19 -32.81 -32.68
CA ASP A 734 15.11 -31.34 -32.69
C ASP A 734 14.70 -30.80 -31.33
N MET A 735 13.71 -31.44 -30.69
CA MET A 735 13.31 -31.10 -29.33
C MET A 735 14.46 -31.28 -28.33
N VAL A 736 15.19 -32.40 -28.39
CA VAL A 736 16.30 -32.69 -27.47
C VAL A 736 17.48 -31.73 -27.64
N MET A 737 17.77 -31.31 -28.88
CA MET A 737 18.76 -30.27 -29.16
C MET A 737 18.33 -28.91 -28.60
N ALA A 738 17.05 -28.55 -28.75
CA ALA A 738 16.52 -27.26 -28.30
C ALA A 738 16.34 -27.16 -26.77
N THR A 739 15.98 -28.26 -26.09
CA THR A 739 15.64 -28.29 -24.65
C THR A 739 16.75 -28.81 -23.75
N GLY A 740 17.70 -29.59 -24.27
CA GLY A 740 18.73 -30.18 -23.42
C GLY A 740 18.27 -31.40 -22.61
N LEU A 741 17.06 -31.94 -22.83
CA LEU A 741 16.62 -33.18 -22.18
C LEU A 741 17.52 -34.37 -22.59
N ARG A 742 17.87 -35.23 -21.63
CA ARG A 742 18.81 -36.36 -21.84
C ARG A 742 18.23 -37.73 -21.49
N ASP A 743 17.28 -37.77 -20.56
CA ASP A 743 16.67 -39.01 -20.08
C ASP A 743 15.75 -39.61 -21.15
N ILE A 744 16.14 -40.76 -21.69
CA ILE A 744 15.41 -41.39 -22.81
C ILE A 744 14.00 -41.82 -22.41
N ASP A 745 13.79 -42.21 -21.16
CA ASP A 745 12.51 -42.75 -20.69
C ASP A 745 11.52 -41.59 -20.55
N LEU A 746 11.96 -40.46 -20.00
CA LEU A 746 11.18 -39.22 -19.98
C LEU A 746 10.90 -38.73 -21.41
N ILE A 747 11.91 -38.68 -22.28
CA ILE A 747 11.75 -38.24 -23.68
C ILE A 747 10.70 -39.11 -24.39
N THR A 748 10.78 -40.44 -24.22
CA THR A 748 9.84 -41.41 -24.81
C THR A 748 8.42 -41.20 -24.27
N ASN A 749 8.28 -40.99 -22.96
CA ASN A 749 6.99 -40.72 -22.33
C ASN A 749 6.37 -39.40 -22.84
N LEU A 750 7.15 -38.31 -22.86
CA LEU A 750 6.75 -37.02 -23.41
C LEU A 750 6.35 -37.13 -24.89
N ALA A 751 7.09 -37.89 -25.68
CA ALA A 751 6.78 -38.14 -27.09
C ALA A 751 5.48 -38.94 -27.26
N ASN A 752 5.21 -39.94 -26.43
CA ASN A 752 3.93 -40.66 -26.45
C ASN A 752 2.74 -39.72 -26.10
N LEU A 753 2.88 -38.89 -25.06
CA LEU A 753 1.84 -37.92 -24.67
C LEU A 753 1.62 -36.87 -25.76
N ALA A 754 2.70 -36.33 -26.32
CA ALA A 754 2.67 -35.40 -27.44
C ALA A 754 1.99 -36.01 -28.67
N LEU A 755 2.30 -37.28 -29.00
CA LEU A 755 1.69 -37.98 -30.13
C LEU A 755 0.19 -38.21 -29.90
N GLN A 756 -0.21 -38.59 -28.68
CA GLN A 756 -1.61 -38.75 -28.30
C GLN A 756 -2.42 -37.46 -28.47
N LYS A 757 -1.79 -36.30 -28.19
CA LYS A 757 -2.44 -34.99 -28.23
C LYS A 757 -2.12 -34.13 -29.46
N SER A 758 -1.29 -34.62 -30.38
CA SER A 758 -0.90 -33.92 -31.61
C SER A 758 -2.08 -33.42 -32.46
N LYS A 759 -3.20 -34.16 -32.48
CA LYS A 759 -4.43 -33.74 -33.19
C LYS A 759 -5.06 -32.46 -32.63
N VAL A 760 -4.92 -32.22 -31.32
CA VAL A 760 -5.46 -31.03 -30.64
C VAL A 760 -4.81 -29.75 -31.20
N ILE A 761 -3.54 -29.82 -31.58
CA ILE A 761 -2.81 -28.69 -32.18
C ILE A 761 -3.48 -28.21 -33.46
N GLY A 762 -3.80 -29.13 -34.38
CA GLY A 762 -4.49 -28.76 -35.62
C GLY A 762 -5.87 -28.15 -35.37
N GLU A 763 -6.54 -28.56 -34.30
CA GLU A 763 -7.86 -28.00 -33.93
C GLU A 763 -7.78 -26.59 -33.36
N MET A 764 -6.68 -26.27 -32.67
CA MET A 764 -6.39 -24.94 -32.16
C MET A 764 -5.83 -24.00 -33.23
N GLY A 765 -5.47 -24.49 -34.42
CA GLY A 765 -4.97 -23.67 -35.53
C GLY A 765 -5.97 -23.45 -36.66
N ARG A 766 -7.22 -23.91 -36.49
CA ARG A 766 -8.26 -23.68 -37.51
C ARG A 766 -8.68 -22.22 -37.56
N GLU A 767 -9.17 -21.83 -38.72
CA GLU A 767 -9.76 -20.51 -38.91
C GLU A 767 -10.97 -20.33 -37.98
N GLN A 768 -11.08 -19.14 -37.37
CA GLN A 768 -12.13 -18.78 -36.41
C GLN A 768 -12.17 -19.58 -35.11
N ASN A 769 -11.07 -19.57 -34.37
CA ASN A 769 -11.11 -20.09 -33.00
C ASN A 769 -12.08 -19.27 -32.13
N THR A 770 -12.69 -19.96 -31.18
CA THR A 770 -13.53 -19.37 -30.13
C THR A 770 -12.88 -19.58 -28.78
N VAL A 771 -13.29 -18.83 -27.77
CA VAL A 771 -12.84 -19.05 -26.38
C VAL A 771 -13.11 -20.50 -25.94
N GLU A 772 -14.18 -21.11 -26.45
CA GLU A 772 -14.59 -22.46 -26.11
C GLU A 772 -13.66 -23.54 -26.70
N ASN A 773 -13.30 -23.45 -27.97
CA ASN A 773 -12.42 -24.46 -28.59
C ASN A 773 -10.96 -24.29 -28.14
N LEU A 774 -10.50 -23.05 -27.98
CA LEU A 774 -9.14 -22.75 -27.52
C LEU A 774 -8.96 -23.21 -26.07
N SER A 775 -9.92 -22.91 -25.18
CA SER A 775 -9.89 -23.41 -23.79
C SER A 775 -9.96 -24.94 -23.72
N GLN A 776 -10.73 -25.59 -24.60
CA GLN A 776 -10.77 -27.04 -24.67
C GLN A 776 -9.39 -27.62 -25.02
N GLY A 777 -8.73 -27.09 -26.06
CA GLY A 777 -7.42 -27.57 -26.49
C GLY A 777 -6.35 -27.42 -25.39
N VAL A 778 -6.34 -26.27 -24.70
CA VAL A 778 -5.47 -26.02 -23.55
C VAL A 778 -5.74 -27.01 -22.41
N VAL A 779 -7.00 -27.25 -22.06
CA VAL A 779 -7.38 -28.21 -21.01
C VAL A 779 -6.97 -29.63 -21.37
N GLU A 780 -7.11 -30.04 -22.63
CA GLU A 780 -6.74 -31.38 -23.07
C GLU A 780 -5.23 -31.62 -22.97
N LEU A 781 -4.40 -30.64 -23.33
CA LEU A 781 -2.94 -30.70 -23.13
C LEU A 781 -2.57 -30.64 -21.64
N ALA A 782 -3.23 -29.79 -20.86
CA ALA A 782 -2.99 -29.67 -19.42
C ALA A 782 -3.34 -30.95 -18.67
N SER A 783 -4.39 -31.65 -19.09
CA SER A 783 -4.86 -32.89 -18.45
C SER A 783 -3.85 -34.03 -18.52
N VAL A 784 -3.00 -34.07 -19.55
CA VAL A 784 -1.94 -35.09 -19.70
C VAL A 784 -0.62 -34.66 -19.08
N TYR A 785 -0.29 -33.38 -19.12
CA TYR A 785 0.96 -32.88 -18.57
C TYR A 785 0.95 -32.78 -17.03
N PHE A 786 -0.17 -32.36 -16.44
CA PHE A 786 -0.23 -32.11 -14.99
C PHE A 786 0.11 -33.34 -14.13
N PRO A 787 -0.37 -34.57 -14.43
CA PRO A 787 0.06 -35.78 -13.73
C PRO A 787 1.58 -36.00 -13.80
N LEU A 788 2.17 -35.85 -14.99
CA LEU A 788 3.61 -36.01 -15.21
C LEU A 788 4.41 -34.95 -14.45
N SER A 789 3.97 -33.69 -14.44
CA SER A 789 4.60 -32.63 -13.66
C SER A 789 4.64 -32.95 -12.16
N ASN A 790 3.61 -33.60 -11.63
CA ASN A 790 3.61 -34.04 -10.22
C ASN A 790 4.53 -35.24 -9.96
N GLU A 791 4.72 -36.12 -10.95
CA GLU A 791 5.66 -37.23 -10.89
C GLU A 791 7.10 -36.73 -10.88
N LEU A 792 7.43 -35.82 -11.80
CA LEU A 792 8.75 -35.16 -11.89
C LEU A 792 9.11 -34.41 -10.60
N LYS A 793 8.14 -33.78 -9.93
CA LYS A 793 8.36 -33.18 -8.59
C LYS A 793 8.75 -34.20 -7.52
N ARG A 794 8.33 -35.45 -7.63
CA ARG A 794 8.67 -36.53 -6.67
C ARG A 794 9.95 -37.26 -7.05
N HIS A 795 10.18 -37.42 -8.35
CA HIS A 795 11.32 -38.12 -8.93
C HIS A 795 12.01 -37.21 -9.94
N PRO A 796 12.81 -36.24 -9.46
CA PRO A 796 13.43 -35.26 -10.33
C PRO A 796 14.47 -35.90 -11.24
N VAL A 797 14.43 -35.55 -12.53
CA VAL A 797 15.45 -35.91 -13.51
C VAL A 797 16.16 -34.65 -14.04
N PRO A 798 17.38 -34.76 -14.60
CA PRO A 798 18.10 -33.61 -15.16
C PRO A 798 17.29 -32.88 -16.25
N ASN A 799 17.30 -31.55 -16.21
CA ASN A 799 16.63 -30.65 -17.16
C ASN A 799 15.10 -30.83 -17.27
N GLN A 800 14.46 -31.39 -16.23
CA GLN A 800 13.01 -31.63 -16.21
C GLN A 800 12.14 -30.36 -16.37
N GLU A 801 12.69 -29.18 -16.10
CA GLU A 801 12.05 -27.88 -16.28
C GLU A 801 11.61 -27.64 -17.73
N ASP A 802 12.33 -28.21 -18.70
CA ASP A 802 12.03 -28.10 -20.13
C ASP A 802 11.07 -29.18 -20.63
N ALA A 803 10.62 -30.09 -19.77
CA ALA A 803 9.71 -31.18 -20.14
C ALA A 803 8.41 -30.68 -20.79
N LEU A 804 7.86 -29.56 -20.30
CA LEU A 804 6.65 -28.98 -20.89
C LEU A 804 6.90 -28.42 -22.29
N GLY A 805 7.92 -27.57 -22.45
CA GLY A 805 8.30 -26.99 -23.73
C GLY A 805 8.62 -28.09 -24.74
N GLY A 806 9.35 -29.13 -24.30
CA GLY A 806 9.62 -30.31 -25.11
C GLY A 806 8.36 -31.06 -25.53
N MET A 807 7.40 -31.29 -24.62
CA MET A 807 6.12 -31.92 -24.96
C MET A 807 5.35 -31.10 -26.00
N VAL A 808 5.28 -29.77 -25.82
CA VAL A 808 4.54 -28.88 -26.71
C VAL A 808 5.21 -28.77 -28.08
N MET A 809 6.54 -28.65 -28.12
CA MET A 809 7.34 -28.66 -29.35
C MET A 809 7.14 -29.97 -30.13
N MET A 810 7.16 -31.12 -29.45
CA MET A 810 6.87 -32.41 -30.09
C MET A 810 5.42 -32.51 -30.55
N ALA A 811 4.44 -32.03 -29.75
CA ALA A 811 3.04 -32.07 -30.14
C ALA A 811 2.80 -31.25 -31.42
N LEU A 812 3.43 -30.08 -31.52
CA LEU A 812 3.46 -29.24 -32.72
C LEU A 812 4.14 -29.96 -33.89
N GLY A 813 5.35 -30.49 -33.71
CA GLY A 813 6.07 -31.19 -34.78
C GLY A 813 5.35 -32.45 -35.28
N PHE A 814 4.79 -33.26 -34.38
CA PHE A 814 4.02 -34.46 -34.73
C PHE A 814 2.68 -34.14 -35.39
N SER A 815 2.12 -32.96 -35.14
CA SER A 815 0.86 -32.55 -35.77
C SER A 815 1.00 -32.31 -37.27
N GLY A 816 2.20 -32.04 -37.78
CA GLY A 816 2.47 -31.85 -39.21
C GLY A 816 1.68 -30.69 -39.84
N GLN A 817 1.25 -29.70 -39.05
CA GLN A 817 0.43 -28.60 -39.54
C GLN A 817 1.23 -27.66 -40.45
N ASP A 818 0.56 -27.07 -41.43
CA ASP A 818 1.16 -26.05 -42.30
C ASP A 818 1.38 -24.70 -41.58
N GLN A 819 2.15 -23.82 -42.21
CA GLN A 819 2.43 -22.48 -41.66
C GLN A 819 1.17 -21.61 -41.52
N GLY A 820 0.12 -21.82 -42.31
CA GLY A 820 -1.12 -21.05 -42.19
C GLY A 820 -1.86 -21.37 -40.88
N THR A 821 -1.98 -22.67 -40.60
CA THR A 821 -2.61 -23.21 -39.39
C THR A 821 -1.85 -22.79 -38.13
N LEU A 822 -0.51 -22.86 -38.15
CA LEU A 822 0.33 -22.39 -37.06
C LEU A 822 0.18 -20.88 -36.83
N ARG A 823 0.06 -20.08 -37.91
CA ARG A 823 -0.16 -18.63 -37.82
C ARG A 823 -1.50 -18.28 -37.19
N ASN A 824 -2.56 -19.02 -37.51
CA ASN A 824 -3.88 -18.83 -36.90
C ASN A 824 -3.89 -19.17 -35.40
N MET A 825 -3.24 -20.27 -35.01
CA MET A 825 -3.06 -20.61 -33.60
C MET A 825 -2.26 -19.54 -32.86
N PHE A 826 -1.14 -19.09 -33.44
CA PHE A 826 -0.31 -18.02 -32.88
C PHE A 826 -1.13 -16.73 -32.69
N ALA A 827 -1.84 -16.27 -33.72
CA ALA A 827 -2.68 -15.07 -33.65
C ALA A 827 -3.80 -15.19 -32.61
N SER A 828 -4.36 -16.39 -32.43
CA SER A 828 -5.42 -16.63 -31.42
C SER A 828 -4.85 -16.58 -29.99
N LEU A 829 -3.64 -17.10 -29.77
CA LEU A 829 -2.97 -17.08 -28.48
C LEU A 829 -2.39 -15.69 -28.15
N ASP A 830 -1.83 -14.99 -29.13
CA ASP A 830 -1.23 -13.67 -28.96
C ASP A 830 -2.27 -12.53 -28.90
N GLY A 831 -3.49 -12.77 -29.39
CA GLY A 831 -4.59 -11.81 -29.43
C GLY A 831 -5.59 -11.90 -28.27
N GLU A 832 -6.77 -11.31 -28.46
CA GLU A 832 -7.84 -11.18 -27.46
C GLU A 832 -8.38 -12.53 -26.96
N LEU A 833 -8.54 -13.52 -27.86
CA LEU A 833 -8.98 -14.87 -27.49
C LEU A 833 -8.07 -15.53 -26.44
N GLY A 834 -6.76 -15.39 -26.60
CA GLY A 834 -5.77 -15.88 -25.64
C GLY A 834 -5.93 -15.20 -24.28
N GLN A 835 -6.18 -13.89 -24.26
CA GLN A 835 -6.41 -13.12 -23.04
C GLN A 835 -7.73 -13.48 -22.34
N GLU A 836 -8.80 -13.75 -23.09
CA GLU A 836 -10.08 -14.18 -22.53
C GLU A 836 -10.01 -15.58 -21.92
N VAL A 837 -9.35 -16.53 -22.61
CA VAL A 837 -9.12 -17.87 -22.08
C VAL A 837 -8.23 -17.80 -20.84
N SER A 838 -7.12 -17.07 -20.88
CA SER A 838 -6.25 -16.96 -19.71
C SER A 838 -6.95 -16.26 -18.55
N GLY A 839 -7.76 -15.23 -18.82
CA GLY A 839 -8.56 -14.54 -17.81
C GLY A 839 -9.52 -15.47 -17.06
N ALA A 840 -10.12 -16.44 -17.74
CA ALA A 840 -10.95 -17.47 -17.12
C ALA A 840 -10.14 -18.43 -16.24
N PHE A 841 -8.93 -18.81 -16.67
CA PHE A 841 -8.03 -19.67 -15.87
C PHE A 841 -7.51 -18.92 -14.63
N MET A 842 -7.14 -17.65 -14.79
CA MET A 842 -6.65 -16.79 -13.70
C MET A 842 -7.74 -16.48 -12.68
N TYR A 843 -9.00 -16.34 -13.08
CA TYR A 843 -10.13 -16.24 -12.15
C TYR A 843 -10.16 -17.41 -11.16
N VAL A 844 -9.91 -18.62 -11.64
CA VAL A 844 -9.87 -19.84 -10.80
C VAL A 844 -8.56 -19.93 -10.02
N ALA A 845 -7.43 -19.57 -10.64
CA ALA A 845 -6.13 -19.58 -9.98
C ALA A 845 -6.11 -18.67 -8.74
N ASN A 846 -6.74 -17.50 -8.83
CA ASN A 846 -6.79 -16.49 -7.76
C ASN A 846 -7.71 -16.88 -6.60
N GLN A 847 -8.56 -17.89 -6.75
CA GLN A 847 -9.30 -18.46 -5.61
C GLN A 847 -8.42 -19.33 -4.71
N GLY A 848 -7.20 -19.68 -5.17
CA GLY A 848 -6.21 -20.44 -4.41
C GLY A 848 -6.49 -21.94 -4.32
N GLY A 849 -5.74 -22.61 -3.45
CA GLY A 849 -5.86 -24.06 -3.21
C GLY A 849 -5.26 -24.94 -4.32
N GLU A 850 -5.65 -26.22 -4.35
CA GLU A 850 -5.10 -27.22 -5.29
C GLU A 850 -5.32 -26.87 -6.77
N ASN A 851 -6.35 -26.07 -7.08
CA ASN A 851 -6.68 -25.69 -8.44
C ASN A 851 -5.74 -24.63 -9.02
N GLN A 852 -5.05 -23.86 -8.17
CA GLN A 852 -4.11 -22.83 -8.62
C GLN A 852 -3.00 -23.42 -9.50
N SER A 853 -2.37 -24.52 -9.05
CA SER A 853 -1.31 -25.17 -9.82
C SER A 853 -1.78 -25.71 -11.17
N ARG A 854 -3.04 -26.17 -11.26
CA ARG A 854 -3.62 -26.68 -12.51
C ARG A 854 -3.89 -25.55 -13.50
N MET A 855 -4.42 -24.42 -13.02
CA MET A 855 -4.70 -23.27 -13.87
C MET A 855 -3.41 -22.61 -14.39
N LEU A 856 -2.40 -22.49 -13.53
CA LEU A 856 -1.08 -21.98 -13.93
C LEU A 856 -0.36 -22.92 -14.92
N ALA A 857 -0.57 -24.24 -14.82
CA ALA A 857 -0.09 -25.17 -15.85
C ALA A 857 -0.78 -24.93 -17.20
N GLY A 858 -2.08 -24.62 -17.20
CA GLY A 858 -2.83 -24.24 -18.40
C GLY A 858 -2.32 -22.96 -19.05
N THR A 859 -2.08 -21.90 -18.27
CA THR A 859 -1.53 -20.65 -18.81
C THR A 859 -0.09 -20.82 -19.29
N ARG A 860 0.71 -21.68 -18.64
CA ARG A 860 2.05 -22.02 -19.14
C ARG A 860 1.98 -22.78 -20.47
N ILE A 861 1.05 -23.72 -20.65
CA ILE A 861 0.83 -24.39 -21.93
C ILE A 861 0.49 -23.39 -23.04
N MET A 862 -0.36 -22.40 -22.75
CA MET A 862 -0.68 -21.34 -23.71
C MET A 862 0.57 -20.56 -24.13
N GLU A 863 1.45 -20.23 -23.18
CA GLU A 863 2.71 -19.54 -23.47
C GLU A 863 3.67 -20.39 -24.30
N GLU A 864 3.83 -21.67 -23.97
CA GLU A 864 4.67 -22.58 -24.76
C GLU A 864 4.11 -22.76 -26.18
N LEU A 865 2.78 -22.89 -26.34
CA LEU A 865 2.16 -22.96 -27.66
C LEU A 865 2.39 -21.69 -28.46
N ARG A 866 2.28 -20.51 -27.82
CA ARG A 866 2.53 -19.20 -28.45
C ARG A 866 3.99 -19.07 -28.89
N MET A 867 4.94 -19.40 -28.02
CA MET A 867 6.36 -19.33 -28.33
C MET A 867 6.77 -20.30 -29.43
N HIS A 868 6.39 -21.57 -29.33
CA HIS A 868 6.81 -22.58 -30.30
C HIS A 868 6.12 -22.45 -31.66
N SER A 869 4.86 -21.99 -31.69
CA SER A 869 4.21 -21.67 -32.97
C SER A 869 4.80 -20.43 -33.63
N GLY A 870 5.12 -19.38 -32.86
CA GLY A 870 5.84 -18.22 -33.37
C GLY A 870 7.22 -18.57 -33.92
N ALA A 871 7.99 -19.38 -33.19
CA ALA A 871 9.30 -19.86 -33.64
C ALA A 871 9.22 -20.65 -34.95
N ALA A 872 8.23 -21.55 -35.09
CA ALA A 872 8.00 -22.30 -36.33
C ALA A 872 7.62 -21.40 -37.53
N LEU A 873 7.18 -20.16 -37.27
CA LEU A 873 6.86 -19.15 -38.27
C LEU A 873 8.00 -18.14 -38.52
N GLY A 874 9.13 -18.28 -37.82
CA GLY A 874 10.22 -17.29 -37.83
C GLY A 874 9.85 -15.97 -37.15
N ILE A 875 8.82 -15.96 -36.30
CA ILE A 875 8.40 -14.80 -35.51
C ILE A 875 9.17 -14.82 -34.20
N HIS A 876 9.93 -13.76 -33.93
CA HIS A 876 10.61 -13.61 -32.65
C HIS A 876 9.60 -13.22 -31.56
N VAL A 877 9.25 -14.19 -30.72
CA VAL A 877 8.32 -13.99 -29.61
C VAL A 877 9.11 -13.65 -28.34
N ALA A 878 8.93 -12.43 -27.81
CA ALA A 878 9.52 -12.10 -26.52
C ALA A 878 8.89 -12.96 -25.42
N HIS A 879 9.73 -13.57 -24.57
CA HIS A 879 9.26 -14.30 -23.41
C HIS A 879 8.79 -13.30 -22.35
N ASP A 880 7.46 -13.20 -22.18
CA ASP A 880 6.86 -12.48 -21.05
C ASP A 880 6.17 -13.51 -20.15
N PRO A 881 6.79 -13.89 -19.02
CA PRO A 881 6.23 -14.89 -18.12
C PRO A 881 4.90 -14.45 -17.48
N LEU A 882 4.51 -13.18 -17.62
CA LEU A 882 3.29 -12.62 -17.06
C LEU A 882 2.22 -12.29 -18.11
N LEU A 883 2.46 -12.51 -19.41
CA LEU A 883 1.53 -12.12 -20.48
C LEU A 883 0.09 -12.59 -20.21
N PHE A 884 -0.07 -13.88 -19.90
CA PHE A 884 -1.38 -14.48 -19.61
C PHE A 884 -1.83 -14.34 -18.16
N ALA A 885 -0.98 -13.81 -17.27
CA ALA A 885 -1.28 -13.59 -15.86
C ALA A 885 -1.88 -12.20 -15.58
N GLN A 886 -1.80 -11.27 -16.53
CA GLN A 886 -2.25 -9.87 -16.37
C GLN A 886 -3.77 -9.71 -16.50
N THR A 887 -4.43 -10.54 -17.31
CA THR A 887 -5.87 -10.46 -17.56
C THR A 887 -6.62 -11.35 -16.57
N GLN A 888 -7.64 -10.80 -15.90
CA GLN A 888 -8.53 -11.55 -15.01
C GLN A 888 -9.99 -11.28 -15.36
N SER A 889 -10.71 -12.33 -15.75
CA SER A 889 -12.15 -12.25 -15.99
C SER A 889 -12.93 -12.30 -14.68
N ALA A 890 -14.05 -11.59 -14.60
CA ALA A 890 -15.04 -11.81 -13.56
C ALA A 890 -15.91 -13.03 -13.90
N ARG A 891 -16.48 -13.70 -12.90
CA ARG A 891 -17.33 -14.91 -13.08
C ARG A 891 -18.39 -14.77 -14.18
N HIS A 892 -19.07 -13.62 -14.22
CA HIS A 892 -20.17 -13.35 -15.15
C HIS A 892 -19.71 -13.09 -16.60
N GLN A 893 -18.41 -12.83 -16.80
CA GLN A 893 -17.79 -12.65 -18.11
C GLN A 893 -17.28 -13.98 -18.69
N ILE A 894 -17.23 -15.05 -17.90
CA ILE A 894 -16.71 -16.35 -18.36
C ILE A 894 -17.87 -17.12 -19.02
N PRO A 895 -17.75 -17.52 -20.30
CA PRO A 895 -18.77 -18.32 -20.96
C PRO A 895 -18.95 -19.69 -20.28
N GLY A 896 -20.20 -20.17 -20.22
CA GLY A 896 -20.54 -21.42 -19.54
C GLY A 896 -19.80 -22.64 -20.07
N GLN A 897 -19.50 -22.69 -21.38
CA GLN A 897 -18.73 -23.78 -21.97
C GLN A 897 -17.25 -23.76 -21.55
N VAL A 898 -16.68 -22.57 -21.34
CA VAL A 898 -15.32 -22.40 -20.79
C VAL A 898 -15.29 -22.86 -19.34
N MET A 899 -16.30 -22.49 -18.54
CA MET A 899 -16.46 -23.01 -17.17
C MET A 899 -16.53 -24.55 -17.15
N TYR A 900 -17.28 -25.14 -18.08
CA TYR A 900 -17.38 -26.60 -18.22
C TYR A 900 -16.04 -27.24 -18.58
N ASN A 901 -15.28 -26.64 -19.51
CA ASN A 901 -13.95 -27.12 -19.86
C ASN A 901 -12.99 -27.05 -18.66
N ILE A 902 -12.97 -25.93 -17.93
CA ILE A 902 -12.16 -25.78 -16.71
C ILE A 902 -12.52 -26.85 -15.68
N ASN A 903 -13.80 -27.16 -15.50
CA ASN A 903 -14.25 -28.21 -14.58
C ASN A 903 -13.71 -29.61 -14.91
N LYS A 904 -13.31 -29.89 -16.16
CA LYS A 904 -12.65 -31.15 -16.53
C LYS A 904 -11.25 -31.27 -15.93
N LEU A 905 -10.54 -30.14 -15.80
CA LEU A 905 -9.21 -30.06 -15.22
C LEU A 905 -9.26 -29.88 -13.70
N ALA A 906 -10.13 -28.97 -13.23
CA ALA A 906 -10.33 -28.62 -11.83
C ALA A 906 -11.78 -28.92 -11.43
N ARG A 907 -12.01 -30.11 -10.86
CA ARG A 907 -13.37 -30.61 -10.59
C ARG A 907 -14.14 -29.67 -9.66
N ASN A 908 -15.40 -29.40 -10.03
CA ASN A 908 -16.38 -28.66 -9.23
C ASN A 908 -15.99 -27.22 -8.86
N VAL A 909 -15.15 -26.55 -9.67
CA VAL A 909 -14.84 -25.13 -9.47
C VAL A 909 -16.05 -24.25 -9.75
N PHE A 910 -16.72 -24.51 -10.87
CA PHE A 910 -17.99 -23.88 -11.22
C PHE A 910 -19.13 -24.87 -10.95
N SER A 911 -20.23 -24.40 -10.37
CA SER A 911 -21.41 -25.24 -10.18
C SER A 911 -22.13 -25.49 -11.51
N ASP A 912 -22.98 -26.53 -11.60
CA ASP A 912 -23.83 -26.76 -12.78
C ASP A 912 -24.75 -25.55 -13.06
N LEU A 913 -25.14 -24.82 -12.02
CA LEU A 913 -25.89 -23.57 -12.15
C LEU A 913 -25.08 -22.52 -12.90
N ASP A 914 -23.81 -22.31 -12.55
CA ASP A 914 -22.95 -21.33 -13.21
C ASP A 914 -22.74 -21.65 -14.68
N VAL A 915 -22.41 -22.92 -14.96
CA VAL A 915 -22.17 -23.41 -16.32
C VAL A 915 -23.41 -23.17 -17.18
N ARG A 916 -24.62 -23.35 -16.65
CA ARG A 916 -25.86 -23.11 -17.40
C ARG A 916 -26.19 -21.64 -17.54
N LEU A 917 -26.09 -20.84 -16.47
CA LEU A 917 -26.38 -19.42 -16.53
C LEU A 917 -25.37 -18.68 -17.44
N GLY A 918 -24.13 -19.13 -17.51
CA GLY A 918 -23.11 -18.64 -18.44
C GLY A 918 -23.34 -19.00 -19.92
N ARG A 919 -24.40 -19.77 -20.25
CA ARG A 919 -24.84 -20.03 -21.63
C ARG A 919 -25.92 -19.07 -22.13
N ILE A 920 -26.43 -18.20 -21.25
CA ILE A 920 -27.43 -17.20 -21.61
C ILE A 920 -26.77 -16.17 -22.52
N VAL A 921 -27.47 -15.81 -23.60
CA VAL A 921 -27.05 -14.79 -24.55
C VAL A 921 -28.07 -13.65 -24.56
N PRO A 922 -27.64 -12.38 -24.38
CA PRO A 922 -26.28 -11.97 -23.99
C PRO A 922 -25.91 -12.47 -22.58
N LEU A 923 -24.61 -12.50 -22.26
CA LEU A 923 -24.14 -12.89 -20.93
C LEU A 923 -24.79 -12.03 -19.84
N LEU A 924 -25.10 -12.66 -18.70
CA LEU A 924 -25.72 -11.99 -17.57
C LEU A 924 -24.77 -11.00 -16.90
N GLU A 925 -25.30 -9.88 -16.44
CA GLU A 925 -24.55 -8.97 -15.57
C GLU A 925 -24.32 -9.59 -14.18
N ALA A 926 -23.32 -9.09 -13.45
CA ALA A 926 -23.01 -9.56 -12.10
C ALA A 926 -24.20 -9.46 -11.13
N SER A 927 -25.00 -8.39 -11.23
CA SER A 927 -26.21 -8.15 -10.44
C SER A 927 -27.29 -9.20 -10.74
N GLN A 928 -27.52 -9.49 -12.03
CA GLN A 928 -28.49 -10.47 -12.50
C GLN A 928 -28.10 -11.89 -12.06
N LEU A 929 -26.82 -12.25 -12.19
CA LEU A 929 -26.31 -13.55 -11.74
C LEU A 929 -26.56 -13.74 -10.23
N LYS A 930 -26.33 -12.70 -9.42
CA LYS A 930 -26.58 -12.72 -7.97
C LYS A 930 -28.06 -12.94 -7.64
N VAL A 931 -28.97 -12.30 -8.37
CA VAL A 931 -30.43 -12.50 -8.21
C VAL A 931 -30.81 -13.96 -8.49
N LEU A 932 -30.30 -14.53 -9.58
CA LEU A 932 -30.60 -15.92 -9.94
C LEU A 932 -30.01 -16.93 -8.95
N HIS A 933 -28.80 -16.70 -8.42
CA HIS A 933 -28.25 -17.50 -7.32
C HIS A 933 -29.13 -17.43 -6.06
N ALA A 934 -29.58 -16.24 -5.66
CA ALA A 934 -30.44 -16.09 -4.49
C ALA A 934 -31.77 -16.86 -4.64
N ILE A 935 -32.34 -16.88 -5.84
CA ILE A 935 -33.53 -17.68 -6.15
C ILE A 935 -33.18 -19.18 -6.15
N ALA A 936 -32.02 -19.58 -6.68
CA ALA A 936 -31.54 -20.96 -6.65
C ALA A 936 -31.44 -21.50 -5.23
N ASP A 937 -30.85 -20.74 -4.31
CA ASP A 937 -30.66 -21.14 -2.91
C ASP A 937 -32.02 -21.35 -2.21
N ARG A 938 -32.99 -20.45 -2.46
CA ARG A 938 -34.36 -20.58 -1.96
C ARG A 938 -35.07 -21.83 -2.49
N LEU A 939 -34.87 -22.12 -3.78
CA LEU A 939 -35.39 -23.35 -4.38
C LEU A 939 -34.70 -24.59 -3.83
N GLN A 940 -33.38 -24.58 -3.64
CA GLN A 940 -32.64 -25.70 -3.05
C GLN A 940 -33.11 -26.01 -1.63
N ALA A 941 -33.37 -24.98 -0.81
CA ALA A 941 -33.87 -25.14 0.55
C ALA A 941 -35.26 -25.78 0.62
N SER A 942 -36.12 -25.51 -0.37
CA SER A 942 -37.50 -26.01 -0.41
C SER A 942 -37.70 -27.25 -1.29
N THR A 943 -36.74 -27.63 -2.14
CA THR A 943 -36.86 -28.77 -3.09
C THR A 943 -36.26 -30.07 -2.50
N PRO A 944 -36.94 -31.24 -2.65
CA PRO A 944 -36.40 -32.55 -2.28
C PRO A 944 -35.06 -32.85 -2.96
N GLN A 945 -34.14 -33.55 -2.26
CA GLN A 945 -32.76 -33.73 -2.71
C GLN A 945 -32.66 -34.36 -4.11
N GLU A 946 -33.49 -35.37 -4.37
CA GLU A 946 -33.59 -36.09 -5.64
C GLU A 946 -34.06 -35.22 -6.82
N GLN A 947 -34.65 -34.05 -6.58
CA GLN A 947 -35.13 -33.12 -7.61
C GLN A 947 -34.25 -31.88 -7.77
N ARG A 948 -33.27 -31.65 -6.88
CA ARG A 948 -32.43 -30.43 -6.90
C ARG A 948 -31.60 -30.27 -8.19
N PHE A 949 -31.26 -31.37 -8.87
CA PHE A 949 -30.55 -31.33 -10.14
C PHE A 949 -31.32 -30.58 -11.25
N MET A 950 -32.63 -30.38 -11.08
CA MET A 950 -33.47 -29.67 -12.04
C MET A 950 -33.39 -28.14 -11.91
N ILE A 951 -32.97 -27.63 -10.75
CA ILE A 951 -32.95 -26.18 -10.44
C ILE A 951 -32.12 -25.39 -11.46
N PRO A 952 -30.90 -25.83 -11.86
CA PRO A 952 -30.13 -25.15 -12.89
C PRO A 952 -30.86 -25.02 -14.24
N MET A 953 -31.60 -26.06 -14.67
CA MET A 953 -32.38 -26.04 -15.91
C MET A 953 -33.59 -25.10 -15.80
N LEU A 954 -34.28 -25.12 -14.67
CA LEU A 954 -35.42 -24.24 -14.41
C LEU A 954 -35.02 -22.76 -14.44
N LEU A 955 -33.87 -22.43 -13.84
CA LEU A 955 -33.36 -21.07 -13.81
C LEU A 955 -32.85 -20.64 -15.17
N LEU A 956 -32.17 -21.50 -15.93
CA LEU A 956 -31.79 -21.19 -17.32
C LEU A 956 -33.02 -20.85 -18.18
N GLY A 957 -34.04 -21.70 -18.17
CA GLY A 957 -35.27 -21.48 -18.93
C GLY A 957 -36.06 -20.25 -18.48
N SER A 958 -35.98 -19.88 -17.19
CA SER A 958 -36.80 -18.80 -16.61
C SER A 958 -36.03 -17.52 -16.34
N ALA A 959 -34.73 -17.44 -16.66
CA ALA A 959 -33.85 -16.35 -16.26
C ALA A 959 -34.40 -14.98 -16.65
N ARG A 960 -34.73 -14.79 -17.94
CA ARG A 960 -35.28 -13.52 -18.45
C ARG A 960 -36.58 -13.12 -17.74
N ALA A 961 -37.50 -14.08 -17.53
CA ALA A 961 -38.77 -13.82 -16.85
C ALA A 961 -38.60 -13.47 -15.36
N LEU A 962 -37.65 -14.11 -14.68
CA LEU A 962 -37.34 -13.83 -13.28
C LEU A 962 -36.68 -12.47 -13.12
N LEU A 963 -35.74 -12.12 -13.99
CA LEU A 963 -35.08 -10.83 -13.99
C LEU A 963 -36.06 -9.70 -14.30
N ALA A 964 -36.92 -9.87 -15.31
CA ALA A 964 -37.98 -8.90 -15.62
C ALA A 964 -38.98 -8.75 -14.45
N ALA A 965 -39.31 -9.85 -13.76
CA ALA A 965 -40.16 -9.78 -12.57
C ALA A 965 -39.48 -9.05 -11.41
N GLN A 966 -38.18 -9.25 -11.20
CA GLN A 966 -37.38 -8.58 -10.17
C GLN A 966 -37.31 -7.08 -10.45
N GLU A 967 -37.05 -6.69 -11.70
CA GLU A 967 -37.04 -5.29 -12.13
C GLU A 967 -38.41 -4.63 -11.91
N ALA A 968 -39.49 -5.30 -12.31
CA ALA A 968 -40.87 -4.84 -12.06
C ALA A 968 -41.23 -4.74 -10.57
N ASN A 969 -40.47 -5.40 -9.70
CA ASN A 969 -40.61 -5.34 -8.24
C ASN A 969 -39.70 -4.28 -7.60
N GLY A 970 -39.11 -3.38 -8.40
CA GLY A 970 -38.19 -2.34 -7.93
C GLY A 970 -36.89 -2.90 -7.36
N ASP A 971 -36.37 -3.96 -7.99
CA ASP A 971 -35.17 -4.70 -7.61
C ASP A 971 -35.21 -5.32 -6.19
N GLN A 972 -36.39 -5.35 -5.56
CA GLN A 972 -36.61 -6.04 -4.29
C GLN A 972 -36.74 -7.56 -4.49
N PRO A 973 -36.26 -8.40 -3.56
CA PRO A 973 -36.37 -9.85 -3.67
C PRO A 973 -37.81 -10.32 -3.94
N LEU A 974 -37.99 -11.11 -5.00
CA LEU A 974 -39.30 -11.68 -5.35
C LEU A 974 -39.88 -12.54 -4.22
N ALA A 975 -41.17 -12.39 -3.89
CA ALA A 975 -41.89 -13.35 -3.05
C ALA A 975 -42.08 -14.70 -3.77
N ALA A 976 -42.30 -15.81 -3.03
CA ALA A 976 -42.59 -17.13 -3.61
C ALA A 976 -43.69 -17.10 -4.69
N SER A 977 -44.73 -16.29 -4.49
CA SER A 977 -45.83 -16.14 -5.45
C SER A 977 -45.42 -15.45 -6.75
N GLN A 978 -44.45 -14.52 -6.68
CA GLN A 978 -43.88 -13.84 -7.85
C GLN A 978 -42.92 -14.78 -8.61
N VAL A 979 -42.06 -15.51 -7.90
CA VAL A 979 -41.19 -16.55 -8.50
C VAL A 979 -42.03 -17.61 -9.20
N TRP A 980 -43.08 -18.10 -8.54
CA TRP A 980 -44.04 -19.04 -9.13
C TRP A 980 -44.66 -18.48 -10.42
N LYS A 981 -45.15 -17.23 -10.38
CA LYS A 981 -45.79 -16.60 -11.54
C LYS A 981 -44.81 -16.45 -12.71
N ALA A 982 -43.57 -16.04 -12.43
CA ALA A 982 -42.54 -15.89 -13.46
C ALA A 982 -42.16 -17.23 -14.09
N MET A 983 -42.01 -18.30 -13.29
CA MET A 983 -41.60 -19.62 -13.79
C MET A 983 -42.73 -20.41 -14.45
N THR A 984 -43.99 -20.21 -14.03
CA THR A 984 -45.12 -21.03 -14.51
C THR A 984 -46.09 -20.29 -15.42
N GLY A 985 -46.07 -18.95 -15.43
CA GLY A 985 -47.07 -18.11 -16.11
C GLY A 985 -48.45 -18.13 -15.43
N ASN A 986 -48.62 -18.93 -14.37
CA ASN A 986 -49.90 -19.18 -13.71
C ASN A 986 -49.98 -18.48 -12.35
N ARG A 987 -51.21 -18.31 -11.85
CA ARG A 987 -51.44 -17.79 -10.50
C ARG A 987 -50.94 -18.80 -9.46
N ALA A 988 -50.18 -18.34 -8.47
CA ALA A 988 -49.70 -19.17 -7.37
C ALA A 988 -50.86 -19.76 -6.54
N PRO A 989 -50.69 -20.97 -5.95
CA PRO A 989 -51.63 -21.55 -5.00
C PRO A 989 -51.94 -20.58 -3.84
N ARG A 990 -53.19 -20.61 -3.33
CA ARG A 990 -53.56 -19.83 -2.14
C ARG A 990 -52.70 -20.30 -0.96
N ASN A 991 -52.05 -19.37 -0.28
CA ASN A 991 -51.16 -19.59 0.87
C ASN A 991 -49.83 -20.32 0.56
N LEU A 992 -49.31 -20.23 -0.68
CA LEU A 992 -47.97 -20.74 -0.99
C LEU A 992 -46.92 -20.10 -0.07
N LYS A 993 -46.27 -20.92 0.75
CA LYS A 993 -45.17 -20.51 1.62
C LYS A 993 -43.82 -20.67 0.92
N GLU A 994 -42.83 -19.94 1.43
CA GLU A 994 -41.47 -19.94 0.92
C GLU A 994 -40.79 -21.32 1.01
N ASP A 995 -41.01 -22.05 2.10
CA ASP A 995 -40.44 -23.38 2.37
C ASP A 995 -41.14 -24.53 1.62
N GLU A 996 -42.21 -24.21 0.88
CA GLU A 996 -42.99 -25.13 0.04
C GLU A 996 -42.82 -24.87 -1.46
N LEU A 997 -42.20 -23.75 -1.86
CA LEU A 997 -42.09 -23.33 -3.26
C LEU A 997 -41.51 -24.44 -4.15
N GLY A 998 -40.31 -24.93 -3.85
CA GLY A 998 -39.63 -25.97 -4.63
C GLY A 998 -40.36 -27.31 -4.64
N LYS A 999 -40.87 -27.76 -3.48
CA LYS A 999 -41.66 -28.99 -3.31
C LYS A 999 -42.87 -29.05 -4.25
N ILE A 1000 -43.52 -27.92 -4.51
CA ILE A 1000 -44.78 -27.89 -5.28
C ILE A 1000 -44.51 -27.52 -6.74
N LEU A 1001 -43.55 -26.63 -7.01
CA LEU A 1001 -43.28 -26.09 -8.34
C LEU A 1001 -42.94 -27.18 -9.37
N ILE A 1002 -41.98 -28.05 -9.07
CA ILE A 1002 -41.54 -29.08 -10.01
C ILE A 1002 -42.66 -30.09 -10.32
N PRO A 1003 -43.32 -30.71 -9.31
CA PRO A 1003 -44.47 -31.59 -9.57
C PRO A 1003 -45.60 -30.90 -10.32
N TYR A 1004 -45.83 -29.61 -10.07
CA TYR A 1004 -46.84 -28.83 -10.79
C TYR A 1004 -46.50 -28.73 -12.28
N MET A 1005 -45.27 -28.37 -12.64
CA MET A 1005 -44.83 -28.25 -14.04
C MET A 1005 -44.95 -29.58 -14.78
N HIS A 1006 -44.50 -30.68 -14.17
CA HIS A 1006 -44.68 -32.02 -14.72
C HIS A 1006 -46.16 -32.37 -14.93
N THR A 1007 -47.01 -32.09 -13.93
CA THR A 1007 -48.46 -32.38 -14.01
C THR A 1007 -49.14 -31.57 -15.11
N MET A 1008 -48.81 -30.28 -15.22
CA MET A 1008 -49.38 -29.40 -16.23
C MET A 1008 -48.95 -29.80 -17.63
N TYR A 1009 -47.66 -30.11 -17.82
CA TYR A 1009 -47.18 -30.59 -19.11
C TYR A 1009 -47.77 -31.95 -19.49
N ALA A 1010 -47.91 -32.86 -18.51
CA ALA A 1010 -48.58 -34.14 -18.70
C ALA A 1010 -50.04 -34.00 -19.15
N LYS A 1011 -50.77 -33.00 -18.64
CA LYS A 1011 -52.14 -32.69 -19.05
C LYS A 1011 -52.23 -32.08 -20.45
N ALA A 1012 -51.24 -31.27 -20.83
CA ALA A 1012 -51.22 -30.64 -22.15
C ALA A 1012 -50.85 -31.63 -23.27
N CYS A 1013 -50.06 -32.65 -22.94
CA CYS A 1013 -49.62 -33.69 -23.87
C CYS A 1013 -50.04 -35.08 -23.37
N PRO A 1014 -51.34 -35.40 -23.26
CA PRO A 1014 -51.80 -36.65 -22.64
C PRO A 1014 -51.36 -37.89 -23.42
N ASP A 1015 -51.23 -37.78 -24.74
CA ASP A 1015 -50.91 -38.88 -25.65
C ASP A 1015 -49.41 -39.18 -25.77
N MET A 1016 -48.56 -38.39 -25.11
CA MET A 1016 -47.12 -38.56 -25.12
C MET A 1016 -46.65 -39.46 -23.97
N ASP A 1017 -45.74 -40.39 -24.28
CA ASP A 1017 -45.13 -41.29 -23.29
C ASP A 1017 -44.56 -40.53 -22.07
N PRO A 1018 -44.78 -41.01 -20.81
CA PRO A 1018 -44.31 -40.33 -19.60
C PRO A 1018 -42.80 -40.03 -19.57
N PHE A 1019 -41.96 -40.96 -20.05
CA PHE A 1019 -40.51 -40.76 -20.08
C PHE A 1019 -40.15 -39.67 -21.08
N ARG A 1020 -40.71 -39.73 -22.30
CA ARG A 1020 -40.53 -38.69 -23.32
C ARG A 1020 -41.00 -37.31 -22.86
N ARG A 1021 -42.11 -37.22 -22.12
CA ARG A 1021 -42.59 -35.94 -21.58
C ARG A 1021 -41.62 -35.33 -20.59
N SER A 1022 -41.07 -36.15 -19.69
CA SER A 1022 -40.09 -35.70 -18.71
C SER A 1022 -38.80 -35.25 -19.40
N ASP A 1023 -38.32 -36.03 -20.37
CA ASP A 1023 -37.14 -35.71 -21.18
C ASP A 1023 -37.28 -34.40 -21.95
N ILE A 1024 -38.42 -34.18 -22.62
CA ILE A 1024 -38.68 -32.94 -23.36
C ILE A 1024 -38.77 -31.75 -22.42
N LEU A 1025 -39.48 -31.87 -21.29
CA LEU A 1025 -39.57 -30.78 -20.31
C LEU A 1025 -38.18 -30.35 -19.84
N LEU A 1026 -37.34 -31.31 -19.46
CA LEU A 1026 -35.99 -31.06 -18.97
C LEU A 1026 -35.08 -30.49 -20.05
N THR A 1027 -35.07 -31.11 -21.23
CA THR A 1027 -34.25 -30.69 -22.36
C THR A 1027 -34.61 -29.28 -22.80
N THR A 1028 -35.90 -28.96 -22.88
CA THR A 1028 -36.40 -27.64 -23.32
C THR A 1028 -36.00 -26.54 -22.35
N LEU A 1029 -36.17 -26.77 -21.04
CA LEU A 1029 -35.69 -25.84 -20.00
C LEU A 1029 -34.16 -25.68 -20.08
N GLY A 1030 -33.44 -26.78 -20.32
CA GLY A 1030 -32.00 -26.82 -20.53
C GLY A 1030 -31.51 -26.11 -21.81
N LEU A 1031 -32.41 -25.82 -22.76
CA LEU A 1031 -32.16 -25.02 -23.96
C LEU A 1031 -32.59 -23.56 -23.80
N GLY A 1032 -32.98 -23.14 -22.60
CA GLY A 1032 -33.34 -21.75 -22.34
C GLY A 1032 -34.73 -21.35 -22.84
N VAL A 1033 -35.64 -22.31 -23.07
CA VAL A 1033 -37.04 -22.02 -23.39
C VAL A 1033 -37.87 -22.04 -22.10
N PRO A 1034 -38.62 -20.96 -21.77
CA PRO A 1034 -39.37 -20.86 -20.53
C PRO A 1034 -40.60 -21.78 -20.54
N PHE A 1035 -40.96 -22.32 -19.39
CA PHE A 1035 -42.11 -23.23 -19.26
C PHE A 1035 -43.45 -22.65 -19.75
N PRO A 1036 -43.80 -21.37 -19.49
CA PRO A 1036 -44.98 -20.74 -20.10
C PRO A 1036 -45.00 -20.86 -21.62
N LYS A 1037 -43.84 -20.67 -22.27
CA LYS A 1037 -43.73 -20.82 -23.71
C LYS A 1037 -43.87 -22.27 -24.13
N LEU A 1038 -43.22 -23.21 -23.45
CA LEU A 1038 -43.42 -24.64 -23.70
C LEU A 1038 -44.91 -25.04 -23.64
N MET A 1039 -45.67 -24.52 -22.67
CA MET A 1039 -47.12 -24.75 -22.57
C MET A 1039 -47.94 -24.05 -23.67
N GLU A 1040 -47.45 -22.95 -24.22
CA GLU A 1040 -48.05 -22.31 -25.41
C GLU A 1040 -47.85 -23.18 -26.66
N LEU A 1041 -46.65 -23.76 -26.82
CA LEU A 1041 -46.27 -24.59 -27.97
C LEU A 1041 -47.05 -25.91 -28.07
N THR A 1042 -47.77 -26.31 -27.02
CA THR A 1042 -48.70 -27.44 -27.08
C THR A 1042 -50.02 -27.11 -27.78
N ARG A 1043 -50.26 -25.86 -28.16
CA ARG A 1043 -51.51 -25.41 -28.78
C ARG A 1043 -51.38 -25.34 -30.31
N PRO A 1044 -52.48 -25.56 -31.06
CA PRO A 1044 -52.48 -25.38 -32.52
C PRO A 1044 -52.13 -23.95 -32.94
N GLY A 1045 -51.29 -23.80 -33.97
CA GLY A 1045 -50.87 -22.48 -34.47
C GLY A 1045 -49.87 -21.75 -33.58
N ALA A 1046 -49.26 -22.43 -32.61
CA ALA A 1046 -48.23 -21.85 -31.77
C ALA A 1046 -46.93 -21.62 -32.56
N ARG A 1047 -46.15 -20.65 -32.09
CA ARG A 1047 -44.90 -20.23 -32.74
C ARG A 1047 -43.77 -20.17 -31.72
N LEU A 1048 -42.59 -20.60 -32.11
CA LEU A 1048 -41.35 -20.44 -31.36
C LEU A 1048 -40.42 -19.52 -32.14
N THR A 1049 -39.95 -18.45 -31.51
CA THR A 1049 -39.08 -17.45 -32.15
C THR A 1049 -37.71 -17.39 -31.48
N LYS A 1050 -36.76 -16.67 -32.08
CA LYS A 1050 -35.43 -16.43 -31.49
C LYS A 1050 -35.49 -15.82 -30.09
N GLU A 1051 -36.44 -14.91 -29.83
CA GLU A 1051 -36.58 -14.23 -28.54
C GLU A 1051 -37.03 -15.17 -27.41
N ASP A 1052 -37.67 -16.29 -27.76
CA ASP A 1052 -38.12 -17.32 -26.83
C ASP A 1052 -36.99 -18.26 -26.38
N VAL A 1053 -35.81 -18.19 -27.02
CA VAL A 1053 -34.64 -19.04 -26.72
C VAL A 1053 -33.56 -18.20 -26.05
N ALA A 1054 -33.17 -18.57 -24.83
CA ALA A 1054 -32.19 -17.81 -24.04
C ALA A 1054 -30.72 -18.13 -24.35
N VAL A 1055 -30.44 -19.22 -25.08
CA VAL A 1055 -29.06 -19.69 -25.38
C VAL A 1055 -28.63 -19.36 -26.81
N HIS A 1056 -27.32 -19.44 -27.06
CA HIS A 1056 -26.75 -19.22 -28.40
C HIS A 1056 -27.30 -20.22 -29.43
N MET A 1057 -27.74 -19.71 -30.59
CA MET A 1057 -28.22 -20.50 -31.74
C MET A 1057 -27.25 -20.47 -32.93
N GLY A 1058 -26.01 -20.03 -32.75
CA GLY A 1058 -25.01 -20.10 -33.83
C GLY A 1058 -24.57 -21.52 -34.13
N MET A 1059 -24.04 -21.70 -35.34
CA MET A 1059 -23.43 -22.97 -35.78
C MET A 1059 -22.17 -23.31 -34.97
N SER A 1060 -21.85 -24.61 -34.91
CA SER A 1060 -20.71 -25.17 -34.18
C SER A 1060 -19.35 -24.78 -34.79
N SER A 1061 -18.25 -25.19 -34.16
CA SER A 1061 -16.89 -24.97 -34.66
C SER A 1061 -16.71 -25.46 -36.11
N LEU A 1062 -15.83 -24.79 -36.87
CA LEU A 1062 -15.39 -25.21 -38.20
C LEU A 1062 -14.45 -26.44 -38.19
N ARG A 1063 -14.25 -27.06 -37.01
CA ARG A 1063 -13.42 -28.24 -36.80
C ARG A 1063 -13.65 -29.33 -37.86
N ASP A 1064 -14.89 -29.61 -38.19
CA ASP A 1064 -15.22 -30.71 -39.10
C ASP A 1064 -15.47 -30.23 -40.55
N TYR A 1065 -15.01 -29.03 -40.91
CA TYR A 1065 -15.27 -28.38 -42.21
C TYR A 1065 -13.95 -27.98 -42.87
N SER A 1066 -13.30 -28.92 -43.55
CA SER A 1066 -11.98 -28.72 -44.17
C SER A 1066 -11.98 -29.12 -45.66
N PRO A 1067 -10.95 -28.76 -46.44
CA PRO A 1067 -10.82 -29.24 -47.82
C PRO A 1067 -10.83 -30.77 -47.93
N GLU A 1068 -10.30 -31.48 -46.93
CA GLU A 1068 -10.18 -32.95 -46.89
C GLU A 1068 -11.53 -33.68 -46.85
N ASN A 1069 -12.62 -32.99 -46.50
CA ASN A 1069 -13.97 -33.54 -46.55
C ASN A 1069 -14.93 -32.68 -47.40
N ALA A 1070 -14.36 -31.87 -48.31
CA ALA A 1070 -15.08 -30.90 -49.12
C ALA A 1070 -16.00 -30.00 -48.27
N PHE A 1071 -15.49 -29.51 -47.14
CA PHE A 1071 -16.20 -28.67 -46.17
C PHE A 1071 -17.54 -29.28 -45.74
N GLY A 1072 -17.53 -30.57 -45.41
CA GLY A 1072 -18.68 -31.33 -44.94
C GLY A 1072 -19.54 -31.99 -46.03
N LEU A 1073 -19.34 -31.66 -47.32
CA LEU A 1073 -20.11 -32.24 -48.42
C LEU A 1073 -19.97 -33.77 -48.49
N VAL A 1074 -18.76 -34.30 -48.29
CA VAL A 1074 -18.52 -35.76 -48.29
C VAL A 1074 -19.36 -36.47 -47.23
N THR A 1075 -19.63 -35.80 -46.11
CA THR A 1075 -20.35 -36.42 -44.99
C THR A 1075 -21.86 -36.23 -45.11
N ASP A 1076 -22.29 -35.02 -45.47
CA ASP A 1076 -23.68 -34.61 -45.28
C ASP A 1076 -24.47 -34.45 -46.58
N PHE A 1077 -23.82 -34.31 -47.75
CA PHE A 1077 -24.52 -34.05 -49.00
C PHE A 1077 -25.52 -35.17 -49.33
N SER A 1078 -25.06 -36.42 -49.43
CA SER A 1078 -25.92 -37.58 -49.73
C SER A 1078 -26.84 -37.99 -48.58
N ARG A 1079 -26.58 -37.50 -47.34
CA ARG A 1079 -27.44 -37.78 -46.18
C ARG A 1079 -28.68 -36.91 -46.15
N ARG A 1080 -28.73 -35.82 -46.90
CA ARG A 1080 -29.90 -34.94 -46.98
C ARG A 1080 -30.95 -35.55 -47.92
N ASP A 1081 -32.21 -35.26 -47.65
CA ASP A 1081 -33.31 -35.69 -48.50
C ASP A 1081 -33.15 -35.09 -49.90
N GLN A 1082 -33.47 -35.89 -50.92
CA GLN A 1082 -33.29 -35.56 -52.33
C GLN A 1082 -34.13 -34.34 -52.77
N ASN A 1083 -35.17 -33.96 -52.01
CA ASN A 1083 -35.95 -32.75 -52.28
C ASN A 1083 -35.35 -31.47 -51.66
N THR A 1084 -34.19 -31.57 -51.00
CA THR A 1084 -33.45 -30.41 -50.50
C THR A 1084 -32.94 -29.58 -51.66
N ILE A 1085 -33.14 -28.26 -51.60
CA ILE A 1085 -32.65 -27.30 -52.61
C ILE A 1085 -31.51 -26.49 -52.00
N MET A 1086 -30.37 -26.49 -52.66
CA MET A 1086 -29.19 -25.71 -52.30
C MET A 1086 -28.98 -24.62 -53.35
N ARG A 1087 -29.11 -23.36 -52.95
CA ARG A 1087 -29.06 -22.21 -53.86
C ARG A 1087 -28.00 -21.21 -53.45
N PHE A 1088 -27.18 -20.76 -54.40
CA PHE A 1088 -26.06 -19.86 -54.19
C PHE A 1088 -26.19 -18.65 -55.13
N VAL A 1089 -26.45 -17.48 -54.54
CA VAL A 1089 -26.73 -16.22 -55.24
C VAL A 1089 -25.57 -15.24 -55.03
N PRO A 1090 -24.63 -15.11 -56.00
CA PRO A 1090 -23.55 -14.13 -55.91
C PRO A 1090 -24.08 -12.70 -56.08
N ALA A 1091 -23.33 -11.71 -55.61
CA ALA A 1091 -23.66 -10.29 -55.83
C ALA A 1091 -23.62 -9.93 -57.34
N LYS A 1092 -22.75 -10.60 -58.10
CA LYS A 1092 -22.64 -10.51 -59.56
C LYS A 1092 -22.34 -11.89 -60.14
N GLY A 1093 -23.07 -12.31 -61.17
CA GLY A 1093 -22.83 -13.58 -61.86
C GLY A 1093 -24.09 -14.44 -61.99
N GLN A 1094 -23.91 -15.69 -62.40
CA GLN A 1094 -25.01 -16.67 -62.51
C GLN A 1094 -25.33 -17.27 -61.14
N VAL A 1095 -26.59 -17.61 -60.91
CA VAL A 1095 -27.04 -18.34 -59.71
C VAL A 1095 -26.77 -19.83 -59.92
N LEU A 1096 -26.21 -20.50 -58.92
CA LEU A 1096 -26.11 -21.96 -58.89
C LEU A 1096 -27.25 -22.51 -58.02
N GLU A 1097 -27.96 -23.52 -58.52
CA GLU A 1097 -28.98 -24.26 -57.80
C GLU A 1097 -28.76 -25.76 -58.02
N THR A 1098 -28.73 -26.53 -56.94
CA THR A 1098 -28.49 -27.98 -56.96
C THR A 1098 -29.26 -28.69 -55.84
N SER A 1099 -29.39 -30.01 -55.96
CA SER A 1099 -30.00 -30.87 -54.94
C SER A 1099 -29.13 -32.09 -54.64
N PRO A 1100 -29.22 -32.65 -53.41
CA PRO A 1100 -28.61 -33.93 -53.07
C PRO A 1100 -29.04 -35.07 -54.00
N PHE A 1101 -28.11 -35.99 -54.27
CA PHE A 1101 -28.37 -37.25 -54.96
C PHE A 1101 -27.50 -38.35 -54.37
N ASP A 1102 -27.82 -39.61 -54.70
CA ASP A 1102 -27.09 -40.76 -54.21
C ASP A 1102 -25.70 -40.83 -54.85
N ILE A 1103 -24.65 -40.83 -54.03
CA ILE A 1103 -23.25 -40.98 -54.43
C ILE A 1103 -22.72 -42.28 -53.82
N PRO A 1104 -22.18 -43.23 -54.61
CA PRO A 1104 -21.56 -44.44 -54.07
C PRO A 1104 -20.39 -44.12 -53.14
N ASP A 1105 -20.20 -44.90 -52.07
CA ASP A 1105 -19.12 -44.67 -51.08
C ASP A 1105 -17.72 -44.56 -51.71
N ALA A 1106 -17.46 -45.30 -52.79
CA ALA A 1106 -16.18 -45.26 -53.50
C ALA A 1106 -15.94 -43.96 -54.29
N GLU A 1107 -17.01 -43.26 -54.66
CA GLU A 1107 -16.99 -41.99 -55.41
C GLU A 1107 -17.22 -40.77 -54.50
N ASN A 1108 -17.65 -41.00 -53.26
CA ASN A 1108 -17.88 -39.97 -52.25
C ASN A 1108 -16.57 -39.46 -51.65
N VAL A 1109 -15.77 -38.79 -52.49
CA VAL A 1109 -14.47 -38.23 -52.16
C VAL A 1109 -14.46 -36.72 -52.42
N PRO A 1110 -13.58 -35.92 -51.78
CA PRO A 1110 -13.57 -34.47 -51.93
C PRO A 1110 -13.41 -33.95 -53.36
N THR A 1111 -12.82 -34.76 -54.23
CA THR A 1111 -12.56 -34.46 -55.64
C THR A 1111 -13.72 -34.80 -56.57
N HIS A 1112 -14.88 -35.21 -56.04
CA HIS A 1112 -16.07 -35.47 -56.84
C HIS A 1112 -16.47 -34.22 -57.65
N PRO A 1113 -16.76 -34.32 -58.97
CA PRO A 1113 -17.01 -33.16 -59.84
C PRO A 1113 -18.08 -32.20 -59.32
N GLN A 1114 -19.17 -32.72 -58.75
CA GLN A 1114 -20.23 -31.89 -58.17
C GLN A 1114 -19.76 -31.09 -56.94
N PHE A 1115 -18.91 -31.68 -56.10
CA PHE A 1115 -18.38 -30.97 -54.93
C PHE A 1115 -17.44 -29.86 -55.37
N LEU A 1116 -16.61 -30.11 -56.39
CA LEU A 1116 -15.73 -29.09 -56.96
C LEU A 1116 -16.53 -27.92 -57.56
N GLU A 1117 -17.62 -28.18 -58.30
CA GLU A 1117 -18.49 -27.12 -58.85
C GLU A 1117 -19.11 -26.25 -57.75
N ILE A 1118 -19.67 -26.88 -56.70
CA ILE A 1118 -20.23 -26.15 -55.55
C ILE A 1118 -19.14 -25.30 -54.87
N LEU A 1119 -18.00 -25.91 -54.57
CA LEU A 1119 -16.91 -25.24 -53.86
C LEU A 1119 -16.29 -24.09 -54.67
N GLU A 1120 -16.17 -24.23 -55.99
CA GLU A 1120 -15.70 -23.16 -56.88
C GLU A 1120 -16.70 -22.00 -56.94
N HIS A 1121 -18.00 -22.31 -56.96
CA HIS A 1121 -19.03 -21.29 -56.97
C HIS A 1121 -19.07 -20.50 -55.65
N VAL A 1122 -18.95 -21.18 -54.51
CA VAL A 1122 -18.89 -20.54 -53.19
C VAL A 1122 -17.59 -19.75 -53.01
N GLU A 1123 -16.47 -20.23 -53.53
CA GLU A 1123 -15.20 -19.48 -53.57
C GLU A 1123 -15.39 -18.12 -54.24
N ARG A 1124 -16.09 -18.06 -55.39
CA ARG A 1124 -16.35 -16.78 -56.08
C ARG A 1124 -17.30 -15.85 -55.32
N MET A 1125 -18.10 -16.39 -54.40
CA MET A 1125 -19.07 -15.64 -53.59
C MET A 1125 -18.51 -15.15 -52.25
N THR A 1126 -17.33 -15.61 -51.86
CA THR A 1126 -16.77 -15.35 -50.53
C THR A 1126 -15.41 -14.69 -50.66
N VAL A 1127 -15.01 -13.93 -49.64
CA VAL A 1127 -13.76 -13.14 -49.67
C VAL A 1127 -12.67 -13.73 -48.78
N SER A 1128 -12.97 -14.79 -48.02
CA SER A 1128 -12.01 -15.53 -47.22
C SER A 1128 -12.35 -17.02 -47.13
N SER A 1129 -11.33 -17.85 -46.88
CA SER A 1129 -11.48 -19.28 -46.60
C SER A 1129 -12.42 -19.55 -45.41
N ALA A 1130 -12.38 -18.69 -44.39
CA ALA A 1130 -13.19 -18.84 -43.19
C ALA A 1130 -14.67 -18.59 -43.50
N GLN A 1131 -14.95 -17.55 -44.28
CA GLN A 1131 -16.29 -17.25 -44.76
C GLN A 1131 -16.81 -18.38 -45.66
N LYS A 1132 -15.99 -18.90 -46.57
CA LYS A 1132 -16.32 -20.08 -47.39
C LYS A 1132 -16.70 -21.28 -46.53
N ALA A 1133 -15.86 -21.65 -45.58
CA ALA A 1133 -16.08 -22.79 -44.70
C ALA A 1133 -17.38 -22.63 -43.89
N ARG A 1134 -17.66 -21.41 -43.41
CA ARG A 1134 -18.89 -21.10 -42.66
C ARG A 1134 -20.13 -21.14 -43.54
N VAL A 1135 -20.06 -20.62 -44.77
CA VAL A 1135 -21.15 -20.74 -45.75
C VAL A 1135 -21.42 -22.21 -46.02
N MET A 1136 -20.40 -23.01 -46.29
CA MET A 1136 -20.55 -24.46 -46.52
C MET A 1136 -21.11 -25.20 -45.30
N GLN A 1137 -20.71 -24.83 -44.08
CA GLN A 1137 -21.30 -25.38 -42.87
C GLN A 1137 -22.81 -25.07 -42.76
N ALA A 1138 -23.28 -23.91 -43.22
CA ALA A 1138 -24.71 -23.60 -43.24
C ALA A 1138 -25.50 -24.51 -44.21
N PHE A 1139 -24.82 -25.17 -45.15
CA PHE A 1139 -25.38 -26.21 -46.02
C PHE A 1139 -25.21 -27.64 -45.48
N SER A 1140 -24.68 -27.82 -44.27
CA SER A 1140 -24.54 -29.13 -43.62
C SER A 1140 -25.67 -29.39 -42.61
N GLN A 1141 -25.57 -30.45 -41.80
CA GLN A 1141 -26.52 -30.67 -40.69
C GLN A 1141 -26.32 -29.71 -39.51
N ALA A 1142 -25.15 -29.07 -39.38
CA ALA A 1142 -24.81 -28.22 -38.23
C ALA A 1142 -25.89 -27.18 -37.85
N PRO A 1143 -26.42 -26.36 -38.78
CA PRO A 1143 -27.46 -25.38 -38.45
C PRO A 1143 -28.80 -26.01 -38.04
N LEU A 1144 -29.03 -27.30 -38.33
CA LEU A 1144 -30.30 -27.99 -38.12
C LEU A 1144 -30.35 -28.80 -36.82
N ILE A 1145 -29.23 -28.98 -36.12
CA ILE A 1145 -29.18 -29.71 -34.84
C ILE A 1145 -30.09 -29.06 -33.80
N MET A 1146 -29.95 -27.74 -33.59
CA MET A 1146 -30.76 -27.01 -32.61
C MET A 1146 -32.24 -27.00 -33.01
N PRO A 1147 -32.61 -26.64 -34.26
CA PRO A 1147 -33.97 -26.82 -34.77
C PRO A 1147 -34.56 -28.22 -34.54
N ARG A 1148 -33.80 -29.28 -34.80
CA ARG A 1148 -34.25 -30.66 -34.58
C ARG A 1148 -34.67 -30.88 -33.12
N VAL A 1149 -33.87 -30.41 -32.16
CA VAL A 1149 -34.20 -30.57 -30.74
C VAL A 1149 -35.38 -29.68 -30.34
N LEU A 1150 -35.40 -28.42 -30.79
CA LEU A 1150 -36.49 -27.48 -30.51
C LEU A 1150 -37.82 -27.92 -31.14
N SER A 1151 -37.81 -28.62 -32.27
CA SER A 1151 -39.05 -29.12 -32.88
C SER A 1151 -39.84 -30.06 -31.96
N ARG A 1152 -39.17 -30.73 -31.01
CA ARG A 1152 -39.81 -31.65 -30.05
C ARG A 1152 -40.63 -30.92 -28.99
N THR A 1153 -40.54 -29.58 -28.89
CA THR A 1153 -41.42 -28.79 -28.03
C THR A 1153 -42.84 -28.74 -28.57
N PHE A 1154 -43.03 -29.01 -29.87
CA PHE A 1154 -44.33 -29.15 -30.50
C PHE A 1154 -44.78 -30.62 -30.38
N PRO A 1155 -45.93 -30.90 -29.73
CA PRO A 1155 -46.37 -32.27 -29.49
C PRO A 1155 -46.52 -33.08 -30.80
N GLY A 1156 -45.93 -34.27 -30.83
CA GLY A 1156 -46.04 -35.18 -31.98
C GLY A 1156 -45.16 -34.82 -33.18
N VAL A 1157 -44.38 -33.75 -33.10
CA VAL A 1157 -43.44 -33.35 -34.16
C VAL A 1157 -42.02 -33.80 -33.81
N GLN A 1158 -41.34 -34.42 -34.76
CA GLN A 1158 -39.90 -34.64 -34.70
C GLN A 1158 -39.31 -34.30 -36.05
N PHE A 1159 -38.65 -33.17 -36.11
CA PHE A 1159 -37.96 -32.74 -37.31
C PHE A 1159 -36.73 -33.61 -37.55
N SER A 1160 -36.42 -33.84 -38.83
CA SER A 1160 -35.20 -34.53 -39.25
C SER A 1160 -34.16 -33.49 -39.64
N GLU A 1161 -32.95 -33.61 -39.11
CA GLU A 1161 -31.78 -32.84 -39.55
C GLU A 1161 -31.39 -33.14 -41.01
N HIS A 1162 -31.93 -34.22 -41.57
CA HIS A 1162 -31.77 -34.65 -42.96
C HIS A 1162 -32.98 -34.31 -43.85
N GLY A 1163 -34.04 -33.68 -43.32
CA GLY A 1163 -35.29 -33.46 -44.03
C GLY A 1163 -35.22 -32.50 -45.23
N ASN A 1164 -36.39 -32.16 -45.78
CA ASN A 1164 -36.53 -31.28 -46.94
C ASN A 1164 -36.33 -29.81 -46.56
N PHE A 1165 -35.22 -29.23 -47.00
CA PHE A 1165 -34.90 -27.82 -46.77
C PHE A 1165 -34.59 -27.08 -48.06
N SER A 1166 -35.00 -25.82 -48.15
CA SER A 1166 -34.42 -24.86 -49.08
C SER A 1166 -33.37 -24.04 -48.33
N VAL A 1167 -32.11 -24.20 -48.71
CA VAL A 1167 -30.99 -23.44 -48.17
C VAL A 1167 -30.50 -22.48 -49.26
N THR A 1168 -30.59 -21.18 -49.01
CA THR A 1168 -30.18 -20.13 -49.95
C THR A 1168 -29.12 -19.24 -49.33
N ALA A 1169 -27.92 -19.24 -49.88
CA ALA A 1169 -26.87 -18.27 -49.55
C ALA A 1169 -26.88 -17.11 -50.55
N THR A 1170 -26.90 -15.88 -50.05
CA THR A 1170 -26.90 -14.65 -50.85
C THR A 1170 -25.75 -13.75 -50.42
N GLN A 1171 -24.86 -13.41 -51.34
CA GLN A 1171 -23.77 -12.45 -51.12
C GLN A 1171 -24.32 -11.02 -51.23
N GLY A 1172 -24.13 -10.23 -50.17
CA GLY A 1172 -24.45 -8.80 -50.13
C GLY A 1172 -23.41 -7.93 -50.85
N GLU A 1173 -23.72 -6.64 -51.02
CA GLU A 1173 -22.78 -5.68 -51.61
C GLU A 1173 -21.60 -5.34 -50.68
N ASP A 1174 -21.73 -5.66 -49.39
CA ASP A 1174 -20.76 -5.47 -48.31
C ASP A 1174 -19.89 -6.72 -48.05
N ASP A 1175 -19.89 -7.67 -49.00
CA ASP A 1175 -19.22 -8.97 -48.90
C ASP A 1175 -19.69 -9.84 -47.72
N VAL A 1176 -20.80 -9.50 -47.07
CA VAL A 1176 -21.46 -10.36 -46.07
C VAL A 1176 -22.34 -11.37 -46.79
N VAL A 1177 -22.33 -12.63 -46.34
CA VAL A 1177 -23.20 -13.68 -46.88
C VAL A 1177 -24.35 -13.95 -45.91
N THR A 1178 -25.57 -13.80 -46.40
CA THR A 1178 -26.79 -14.16 -45.65
C THR A 1178 -27.27 -15.53 -46.11
N VAL A 1179 -27.43 -16.47 -45.17
CA VAL A 1179 -27.93 -17.81 -45.45
C VAL A 1179 -29.31 -17.98 -44.84
N ASN A 1180 -30.32 -18.21 -45.69
CA ASN A 1180 -31.68 -18.51 -45.29
C ASN A 1180 -31.94 -20.01 -45.43
N ILE A 1181 -32.50 -20.62 -44.40
CA ILE A 1181 -32.89 -22.04 -44.34
C ILE A 1181 -34.39 -22.09 -44.07
N VAL A 1182 -35.14 -22.65 -45.01
CA VAL A 1182 -36.60 -22.77 -44.93
C VAL A 1182 -36.98 -24.24 -45.05
N SER A 1183 -37.87 -24.70 -44.18
CA SER A 1183 -38.42 -26.05 -44.31
C SER A 1183 -39.42 -26.16 -45.45
N ASP A 1184 -39.56 -27.34 -46.02
CA ASP A 1184 -40.62 -27.63 -46.99
C ASP A 1184 -42.01 -27.26 -46.42
N PRO A 1185 -42.82 -26.48 -47.16
CA PRO A 1185 -44.17 -26.13 -46.76
C PRO A 1185 -45.08 -27.34 -46.48
N SER A 1186 -44.82 -28.51 -47.01
CA SER A 1186 -45.62 -29.71 -46.74
C SER A 1186 -45.41 -30.30 -45.34
N LEU A 1187 -44.35 -29.92 -44.63
CA LEU A 1187 -44.05 -30.41 -43.30
C LEU A 1187 -45.04 -29.87 -42.25
N PRO A 1188 -45.31 -30.63 -41.16
CA PRO A 1188 -46.25 -30.23 -40.11
C PRO A 1188 -45.78 -28.99 -39.33
N LEU A 1189 -44.48 -28.71 -39.37
CA LEU A 1189 -43.85 -27.55 -38.73
C LEU A 1189 -43.10 -26.75 -39.79
N MET A 1190 -43.51 -25.50 -39.99
CA MET A 1190 -42.78 -24.53 -40.79
C MET A 1190 -41.60 -24.02 -39.99
N MET A 1191 -40.41 -23.97 -40.58
CA MET A 1191 -39.23 -23.38 -39.98
C MET A 1191 -38.60 -22.38 -40.94
N HIS A 1192 -38.22 -21.23 -40.40
CA HIS A 1192 -37.34 -20.26 -41.03
C HIS A 1192 -36.16 -19.98 -40.08
N LEU A 1193 -34.95 -19.99 -40.63
CA LEU A 1193 -33.71 -19.74 -39.91
C LEU A 1193 -32.78 -18.94 -40.81
N GLN A 1194 -32.18 -17.88 -40.28
CA GLN A 1194 -31.25 -17.03 -41.02
C GLN A 1194 -29.93 -16.86 -40.25
N TYR A 1195 -28.82 -16.99 -40.98
CA TYR A 1195 -27.48 -16.65 -40.50
C TYR A 1195 -26.90 -15.50 -41.30
N ILE A 1196 -26.25 -14.58 -40.61
CA ILE A 1196 -25.38 -13.56 -41.20
C ILE A 1196 -23.94 -14.03 -41.01
N ILE A 1197 -23.16 -14.08 -42.09
CA ILE A 1197 -21.77 -14.55 -42.11
C ILE A 1197 -20.86 -13.43 -42.66
N ALA A 1198 -20.04 -12.87 -41.79
CA ALA A 1198 -19.11 -11.79 -42.10
C ALA A 1198 -17.91 -12.27 -42.95
N PRO A 1199 -17.16 -11.35 -43.59
CA PRO A 1199 -15.90 -11.65 -44.28
C PRO A 1199 -14.86 -12.39 -43.45
N SER A 1200 -14.83 -12.17 -42.13
CA SER A 1200 -13.96 -12.93 -41.20
C SER A 1200 -14.39 -14.38 -41.02
N GLY A 1201 -15.60 -14.73 -41.45
CA GLY A 1201 -16.34 -15.96 -41.17
C GLY A 1201 -17.28 -15.86 -39.96
N ASP A 1202 -17.22 -14.76 -39.19
CA ASP A 1202 -17.99 -14.64 -37.94
C ASP A 1202 -19.47 -14.68 -38.25
N HIS A 1203 -20.22 -15.42 -37.44
CA HIS A 1203 -21.63 -15.65 -37.71
C HIS A 1203 -22.48 -15.53 -36.47
N HIS A 1204 -23.73 -15.17 -36.71
CA HIS A 1204 -24.79 -15.27 -35.71
C HIS A 1204 -26.11 -15.60 -36.40
N CYS A 1205 -26.98 -16.29 -35.67
CA CYS A 1205 -28.38 -16.46 -36.08
C CYS A 1205 -29.08 -15.10 -35.95
N SER A 1206 -29.51 -14.51 -37.06
CA SER A 1206 -30.22 -13.23 -37.08
C SER A 1206 -31.72 -13.44 -36.82
N GLU A 1207 -32.32 -14.41 -37.52
CA GLU A 1207 -33.75 -14.73 -37.47
C GLU A 1207 -33.98 -16.23 -37.24
N PHE A 1208 -34.97 -16.56 -36.42
CA PHE A 1208 -35.43 -17.93 -36.20
C PHE A 1208 -36.92 -17.93 -35.86
N GLU A 1209 -37.70 -18.72 -36.60
CA GLU A 1209 -39.12 -18.95 -36.36
C GLU A 1209 -39.47 -20.42 -36.67
N MET A 1210 -40.28 -21.02 -35.80
CA MET A 1210 -40.98 -22.27 -36.05
C MET A 1210 -42.46 -22.09 -35.81
N GLU A 1211 -43.29 -22.43 -36.79
CA GLU A 1211 -44.75 -22.32 -36.71
C GLU A 1211 -45.41 -23.68 -36.97
N HIS A 1212 -46.21 -24.14 -36.01
CA HIS A 1212 -47.01 -25.34 -36.20
C HIS A 1212 -48.19 -25.01 -37.09
N LYS A 1213 -48.32 -25.69 -38.24
CA LYS A 1213 -49.46 -25.46 -39.12
C LYS A 1213 -50.76 -25.72 -38.36
N ARG A 1214 -51.73 -24.82 -38.53
CA ARG A 1214 -53.11 -25.11 -38.10
C ARG A 1214 -53.60 -26.26 -38.98
N ALA A 1215 -53.94 -27.38 -38.35
CA ALA A 1215 -54.66 -28.46 -39.00
C ALA A 1215 -56.03 -27.97 -39.49
#